data_AF-A0A942VAM0-F1
#
_entry.id   AF-A0A942VAM0-F1
#
_cell.length_a   1.000
_cell.length_b   1.000
_cell.length_c   1.000
_cell.angle_alpha   90.00
_cell.angle_beta   90.00
_cell.angle_gamma   90.00
#
_symmetry.space_group_name_H-M   'P 1'
#
loop_
_entity.id
_entity.type
_entity.pdbx_description
1 polymer ?
#
loop_
_entity_poly.entity_id
_entity_poly.type
_entity_poly.pdbx_seq_one_letter_code
_entity_poly.pdbx_strand_id
1 'polypeptide(L)'
;MKKIDKSRIKTWFVTGASSGVGYEACSQLLAKGYNVVAVSRRLAHFEHPNVFCISADVSNMEAVDSAVRKGIERFGRVDVLFNNAGISSYGTIEEESLSEMHAVMDTNFWGTFNTMRLLIPHFRENNNGTIINNSSECGICARSFGAAYVSSKFAVEGLTSSARLECQNFCRVMAVELSFFARTYIGAGKHFETGFEEYKDIPLLPIPLPKCKYPNDITKAVSFIIEEAEKEVMQEHLMLGQDIKPKIQYQISTLSKCLKQSARRADCCFGVNKRESKIGLNSQDVSKNIGLMNFHWENVNFGALITSYALNQYLNDSGYYARNIDYIPSFPWIDKEEANPLFDNFRKKHLPVTRRFNAGQSLSMLNDEFSTFIVGSDQVWRHDFIKNEKEAYFLSFANCEKKLISYAASFGIDTINAAKAEIDEYKMLMSLFDAISVREDSGIKICEEMGVRATKMCDPVFLLSQQKWSDLAEEGKVEGCEDDVVFYTINEELEEDILKFINGNKDVLKYKSVKNITWKTSVEEWLFRVKNCKFFVTDSFHGSCFAIIFNKPFVCVNTNTRTSTRMLSLFDMLGIKGRYFSAFDDVNMHNLLAKETDYQKVNKFLEEMRKKSEEFLIAAIESPIDNIEEKKAIKKRYNEYVYQNALKNKNKIYFRYLKYKLLSRFPFGKKRNKYKQKRKEWRIYYKQNKLILKSKGK
;
A
#
# COMPACT_ATOMS: atom_id res chain seq x y z
N MET A 1 7.88 -18.95 3.96
CA MET A 1 8.33 -19.65 5.19
C MET A 1 7.55 -20.94 5.38
N LYS A 2 8.25 -22.02 5.73
CA LYS A 2 7.65 -23.32 6.05
C LYS A 2 6.78 -23.24 7.31
N LYS A 3 5.64 -23.93 7.26
CA LYS A 3 4.72 -24.08 8.38
C LYS A 3 5.08 -25.33 9.19
N ILE A 4 5.03 -25.24 10.51
CA ILE A 4 5.26 -26.38 11.41
C ILE A 4 4.07 -26.50 12.37
N ASP A 5 3.57 -27.71 12.55
CA ASP A 5 2.61 -28.01 13.61
C ASP A 5 3.35 -28.10 14.95
N LYS A 6 2.90 -27.36 15.97
CA LYS A 6 3.42 -27.38 17.34
C LYS A 6 3.57 -28.81 17.88
N SER A 7 2.68 -29.74 17.52
CA SER A 7 2.75 -31.15 17.95
C SER A 7 4.05 -31.86 17.54
N ARG A 8 4.74 -31.32 16.52
CA ARG A 8 6.03 -31.83 16.03
C ARG A 8 7.23 -31.28 16.79
N ILE A 9 7.05 -30.34 17.73
CA ILE A 9 8.13 -29.84 18.58
C ILE A 9 8.15 -30.65 19.87
N LYS A 10 9.24 -31.39 20.11
CA LYS A 10 9.41 -32.20 21.33
C LYS A 10 10.76 -31.94 22.01
N THR A 11 11.83 -31.80 21.23
CA THR A 11 13.19 -31.70 21.76
C THR A 11 13.89 -30.41 21.33
N TRP A 12 14.43 -29.69 22.30
CA TRP A 12 15.20 -28.46 22.12
C TRP A 12 16.68 -28.70 22.42
N PHE A 13 17.56 -28.20 21.57
CA PHE A 13 18.99 -28.11 21.79
C PHE A 13 19.35 -26.67 22.11
N VAL A 14 19.75 -26.39 23.35
CA VAL A 14 19.96 -25.03 23.86
C VAL A 14 21.42 -24.84 24.23
N THR A 15 22.11 -23.90 23.59
CA THR A 15 23.49 -23.55 23.96
C THR A 15 23.55 -22.38 24.95
N GLY A 16 24.59 -22.34 25.79
CA GLY A 16 24.70 -21.34 26.84
C GLY A 16 23.69 -21.56 27.99
N ALA A 17 23.36 -22.81 28.27
CA ALA A 17 22.29 -23.19 29.21
C ALA A 17 22.61 -22.95 30.70
N SER A 18 23.84 -22.60 31.06
CA SER A 18 24.28 -22.49 32.46
C SER A 18 23.89 -21.18 33.16
N SER A 19 23.39 -20.17 32.43
CA SER A 19 23.03 -18.86 33.00
C SER A 19 22.14 -18.03 32.06
N GLY A 20 21.55 -16.95 32.58
CA GLY A 20 20.87 -15.93 31.79
C GLY A 20 19.73 -16.49 30.92
N VAL A 21 19.67 -16.05 29.66
CA VAL A 21 18.59 -16.38 28.71
C VAL A 21 18.52 -17.89 28.45
N GLY A 22 19.68 -18.55 28.34
CA GLY A 22 19.74 -19.99 28.08
C GLY A 22 19.21 -20.81 29.26
N TYR A 23 19.59 -20.45 30.49
CA TYR A 23 19.08 -21.12 31.69
C TYR A 23 17.57 -20.93 31.83
N GLU A 24 17.10 -19.69 31.69
CA GLU A 24 15.67 -19.36 31.75
C GLU A 24 14.87 -20.10 30.67
N ALA A 25 15.41 -20.20 29.45
CA ALA A 25 14.81 -20.98 28.37
C ALA A 25 14.71 -22.46 28.74
N CYS A 26 15.79 -23.07 29.26
CA CYS A 26 15.75 -24.46 29.73
C CYS A 26 14.68 -24.65 30.82
N SER A 27 14.63 -23.77 31.83
CA SER A 27 13.62 -23.85 32.91
C SER A 27 12.18 -23.78 32.38
N GLN A 28 11.87 -22.82 31.50
CA GLN A 28 10.52 -22.68 30.95
C GLN A 28 10.15 -23.82 29.99
N LEU A 29 11.11 -24.32 29.20
CA LEU A 29 10.89 -25.46 28.31
C LEU A 29 10.59 -26.74 29.09
N LEU A 30 11.34 -27.01 30.16
CA LEU A 30 11.11 -28.17 31.03
C LEU A 30 9.75 -28.06 31.73
N ALA A 31 9.37 -26.87 32.21
CA ALA A 31 8.05 -26.63 32.80
C ALA A 31 6.89 -26.85 31.82
N LYS A 32 7.13 -26.70 30.51
CA LYS A 32 6.17 -27.01 29.43
C LYS A 32 6.21 -28.48 28.97
N GLY A 33 7.07 -29.30 29.57
CA GLY A 33 7.18 -30.73 29.27
C GLY A 33 8.05 -31.08 28.06
N TYR A 34 8.81 -30.13 27.50
CA TYR A 34 9.75 -30.42 26.41
C TYR A 34 10.99 -31.19 26.91
N ASN A 35 11.62 -31.91 25.99
CA ASN A 35 12.97 -32.42 26.18
C ASN A 35 13.99 -31.34 25.88
N VAL A 36 15.05 -31.24 26.69
CA VAL A 36 16.09 -30.21 26.55
C VAL A 36 17.47 -30.84 26.60
N VAL A 37 18.23 -30.69 25.53
CA VAL A 37 19.69 -30.89 25.51
C VAL A 37 20.33 -29.56 25.88
N ALA A 38 20.82 -29.46 27.12
CA ALA A 38 21.36 -28.24 27.69
C ALA A 38 22.89 -28.24 27.59
N VAL A 39 23.44 -27.37 26.73
CA VAL A 39 24.87 -27.35 26.41
C VAL A 39 25.53 -26.06 26.91
N SER A 40 26.62 -26.20 27.68
CA SER A 40 27.42 -25.07 28.14
C SER A 40 28.80 -25.52 28.62
N ARG A 41 29.81 -24.65 28.62
CA ARG A 41 31.16 -24.97 29.12
C ARG A 41 31.12 -25.46 30.57
N ARG A 42 30.55 -24.66 31.46
CA ARG A 42 30.20 -25.09 32.82
C ARG A 42 28.93 -25.92 32.76
N LEU A 43 28.93 -27.11 33.33
CA LEU A 43 27.76 -27.97 33.34
C LEU A 43 26.57 -27.24 34.01
N ALA A 44 25.44 -27.17 33.30
CA ALA A 44 24.21 -26.63 33.86
C ALA A 44 23.57 -27.64 34.82
N HIS A 45 22.93 -27.16 35.88
CA HIS A 45 22.33 -28.00 36.90
C HIS A 45 20.81 -27.89 36.83
N PHE A 46 20.16 -28.96 36.42
CA PHE A 46 18.71 -29.09 36.35
C PHE A 46 18.32 -30.49 36.83
N GLU A 47 17.42 -30.58 37.81
CA GLU A 47 16.88 -31.85 38.29
C GLU A 47 15.53 -32.12 37.60
N HIS A 48 15.57 -32.68 36.39
CA HIS A 48 14.36 -33.00 35.62
C HIS A 48 14.58 -34.20 34.67
N PRO A 49 13.64 -35.15 34.54
CA PRO A 49 13.84 -36.34 33.69
C PRO A 49 14.00 -36.04 32.19
N ASN A 50 13.46 -34.90 31.74
CA ASN A 50 13.49 -34.47 30.34
C ASN A 50 14.69 -33.57 29.99
N VAL A 51 15.71 -33.45 30.86
CA VAL A 51 16.92 -32.67 30.56
C VAL A 51 18.13 -33.59 30.38
N PHE A 52 19.02 -33.22 29.47
CA PHE A 52 20.34 -33.83 29.32
C PHE A 52 21.39 -32.73 29.24
N CYS A 53 22.13 -32.55 30.34
CA CYS A 53 23.17 -31.53 30.45
C CYS A 53 24.50 -32.05 29.89
N ILE A 54 25.13 -31.31 28.99
CA ILE A 54 26.41 -31.66 28.36
C ILE A 54 27.38 -30.50 28.51
N SER A 55 28.60 -30.79 28.99
CA SER A 55 29.70 -29.84 28.94
C SER A 55 30.32 -29.82 27.54
N ALA A 56 30.28 -28.68 26.87
CA ALA A 56 30.96 -28.45 25.60
C ALA A 56 31.24 -26.95 25.39
N ASP A 57 32.37 -26.64 24.77
CA ASP A 57 32.64 -25.33 24.20
C ASP A 57 32.12 -25.30 22.77
N VAL A 58 31.26 -24.32 22.46
CA VAL A 58 30.64 -24.20 21.14
C VAL A 58 31.66 -23.85 20.05
N SER A 59 32.78 -23.22 20.41
CA SER A 59 33.88 -22.92 19.48
C SER A 59 34.62 -24.18 19.01
N ASN A 60 34.54 -25.28 19.77
CA ASN A 60 35.17 -26.56 19.42
C ASN A 60 34.19 -27.47 18.65
N MET A 61 34.42 -27.64 17.35
CA MET A 61 33.58 -28.46 16.47
C MET A 61 33.41 -29.91 16.96
N GLU A 62 34.47 -30.57 17.42
CA GLU A 62 34.40 -31.97 17.87
C GLU A 62 33.56 -32.11 19.14
N ALA A 63 33.70 -31.15 20.06
CA ALA A 63 32.86 -31.10 21.27
C ALA A 63 31.38 -30.89 20.93
N VAL A 64 31.09 -30.01 19.95
CA VAL A 64 29.71 -29.78 19.48
C VAL A 64 29.15 -31.02 18.77
N ASP A 65 29.93 -31.68 17.90
CA ASP A 65 29.53 -32.94 17.25
C ASP A 65 29.18 -34.00 18.29
N SER A 66 30.06 -34.21 19.28
CA SER A 66 29.77 -35.15 20.37
C SER A 66 28.49 -34.77 21.13
N ALA A 67 28.25 -33.48 21.39
CA ALA A 67 27.05 -33.03 22.09
C ALA A 67 25.77 -33.27 21.26
N VAL A 68 25.81 -32.98 19.95
CA VAL A 68 24.71 -33.22 19.02
C VAL A 68 24.39 -34.71 18.95
N ARG A 69 25.39 -35.57 18.74
CA ARG A 69 25.20 -37.04 18.67
C ARG A 69 24.59 -37.59 19.95
N LYS A 70 25.15 -37.25 21.12
CA LYS A 70 24.63 -37.72 22.42
C LYS A 70 23.22 -37.17 22.70
N GLY A 71 22.92 -35.93 22.29
CA GLY A 71 21.60 -35.34 22.42
C GLY A 71 20.54 -36.05 21.57
N ILE A 72 20.88 -36.37 20.31
CA ILE A 72 20.02 -37.15 19.41
C ILE A 72 19.86 -38.58 19.92
N GLU A 73 20.92 -39.23 20.37
CA GLU A 73 20.87 -40.58 20.97
C GLU A 73 19.92 -40.63 22.18
N ARG A 74 19.99 -39.62 23.05
CA ARG A 74 19.19 -39.57 24.29
C ARG A 74 17.69 -39.38 24.04
N PHE A 75 17.30 -38.59 23.03
CA PHE A 75 15.91 -38.18 22.80
C PHE A 75 15.35 -38.58 21.43
N GLY A 76 16.11 -39.34 20.63
CA GLY A 76 15.81 -39.79 19.28
C GLY A 76 15.95 -38.72 18.19
N ARG A 77 15.70 -37.44 18.51
CA ARG A 77 15.82 -36.32 17.58
C ARG A 77 15.91 -34.97 18.29
N VAL A 78 16.38 -33.96 17.57
CA VAL A 78 16.24 -32.54 17.90
C VAL A 78 15.23 -31.90 16.93
N ASP A 79 14.34 -31.05 17.45
CA ASP A 79 13.33 -30.32 16.65
C ASP A 79 13.60 -28.81 16.59
N VAL A 80 14.22 -28.26 17.64
CA VAL A 80 14.57 -26.84 17.73
C VAL A 80 16.00 -26.69 18.20
N LEU A 81 16.80 -25.92 17.47
CA LEU A 81 18.11 -25.42 17.88
C LEU A 81 17.95 -23.98 18.36
N PHE A 82 18.28 -23.71 19.63
CA PHE A 82 18.41 -22.35 20.15
C PHE A 82 19.88 -22.04 20.42
N ASN A 83 20.50 -21.36 19.47
CA ASN A 83 21.86 -20.84 19.58
C ASN A 83 21.87 -19.60 20.46
N ASN A 84 22.18 -19.79 21.74
CA ASN A 84 22.17 -18.74 22.73
C ASN A 84 23.56 -18.50 23.38
N ALA A 85 24.48 -19.47 23.30
CA ALA A 85 25.83 -19.27 23.80
C ALA A 85 26.45 -17.99 23.23
N GLY A 86 26.95 -17.12 24.10
CA GLY A 86 27.62 -15.91 23.70
C GLY A 86 28.33 -15.20 24.84
N ILE A 87 29.38 -14.47 24.46
CA ILE A 87 30.16 -13.59 25.33
C ILE A 87 30.25 -12.20 24.69
N SER A 88 30.71 -11.23 25.46
CA SER A 88 30.90 -9.84 25.01
C SER A 88 32.27 -9.35 25.46
N SER A 89 32.76 -8.28 24.86
CA SER A 89 33.97 -7.56 25.27
C SER A 89 33.72 -6.08 24.96
N TYR A 90 34.27 -5.20 25.78
CA TYR A 90 33.99 -3.76 25.76
C TYR A 90 35.23 -2.93 26.01
N GLY A 91 35.61 -2.16 25.01
CA GLY A 91 36.75 -1.24 25.04
C GLY A 91 36.82 -0.46 23.73
N THR A 92 37.75 0.49 23.64
CA THR A 92 38.08 1.13 22.37
C THR A 92 38.64 0.09 21.39
N ILE A 93 38.61 0.39 20.09
CA ILE A 93 39.17 -0.52 19.06
C ILE A 93 40.68 -0.71 19.28
N GLU A 94 41.39 0.30 19.79
CA GLU A 94 42.83 0.25 20.02
C GLU A 94 43.25 -0.42 21.33
N GLU A 95 42.36 -0.48 22.34
CA GLU A 95 42.63 -1.15 23.62
C GLU A 95 42.11 -2.60 23.67
N GLU A 96 41.14 -2.97 22.82
CA GLU A 96 40.61 -4.32 22.75
C GLU A 96 41.66 -5.31 22.20
N SER A 97 42.01 -6.34 22.98
CA SER A 97 43.06 -7.29 22.57
C SER A 97 42.59 -8.23 21.46
N LEU A 98 43.53 -8.66 20.60
CA LEU A 98 43.26 -9.67 19.57
C LEU A 98 42.67 -10.97 20.16
N SER A 99 43.17 -11.40 21.33
CA SER A 99 42.65 -12.59 22.02
C SER A 99 41.18 -12.45 22.44
N GLU A 100 40.76 -11.26 22.86
CA GLU A 100 39.37 -11.00 23.24
C GLU A 100 38.46 -10.95 22.00
N MET A 101 38.93 -10.32 20.92
CA MET A 101 38.21 -10.32 19.65
C MET A 101 38.03 -11.74 19.10
N HIS A 102 39.08 -12.56 19.11
CA HIS A 102 39.00 -13.98 18.73
C HIS A 102 38.02 -14.74 19.61
N ALA A 103 38.13 -14.64 20.94
CA ALA A 103 37.24 -15.35 21.86
C ALA A 103 35.75 -15.01 21.61
N VAL A 104 35.43 -13.73 21.37
CA VAL A 104 34.07 -13.27 21.08
C VAL A 104 33.58 -13.82 19.75
N MET A 105 34.39 -13.77 18.68
CA MET A 105 34.04 -14.33 17.37
C MET A 105 33.88 -15.86 17.42
N ASP A 106 34.81 -16.56 18.08
CA ASP A 106 34.83 -18.01 18.22
C ASP A 106 33.59 -18.52 18.97
N THR A 107 33.18 -17.83 20.02
CA THR A 107 31.99 -18.21 20.77
C THR A 107 30.70 -17.82 20.04
N ASN A 108 30.58 -16.55 19.63
CA ASN A 108 29.31 -16.00 19.16
C ASN A 108 29.01 -16.42 17.71
N PHE A 109 30.00 -16.35 16.82
CA PHE A 109 29.84 -16.67 15.41
C PHE A 109 30.18 -18.13 15.11
N TRP A 110 31.43 -18.56 15.35
CA TRP A 110 31.84 -19.94 15.03
C TRP A 110 31.04 -20.96 15.85
N GLY A 111 30.74 -20.66 17.11
CA GLY A 111 29.86 -21.49 17.92
C GLY A 111 28.45 -21.66 17.34
N THR A 112 27.85 -20.58 16.86
CA THR A 112 26.55 -20.62 16.16
C THR A 112 26.63 -21.38 14.84
N PHE A 113 27.71 -21.19 14.09
CA PHE A 113 27.94 -21.90 12.83
C PHE A 113 28.11 -23.41 13.04
N ASN A 114 28.90 -23.82 14.03
CA ASN A 114 29.21 -25.22 14.31
C ASN A 114 27.94 -26.03 14.59
N THR A 115 27.07 -25.52 15.47
CA THR A 115 25.80 -26.18 15.79
C THR A 115 24.86 -26.24 14.60
N MET A 116 24.76 -25.16 13.82
CA MET A 116 23.93 -25.11 12.61
C MET A 116 24.44 -26.12 11.57
N ARG A 117 25.74 -26.14 11.30
CA ARG A 117 26.38 -27.05 10.34
C ARG A 117 26.06 -28.50 10.65
N LEU A 118 26.04 -28.87 11.93
CA LEU A 118 25.79 -30.25 12.37
C LEU A 118 24.30 -30.61 12.40
N LEU A 119 23.40 -29.67 12.72
CA LEU A 119 21.97 -29.94 12.86
C LEU A 119 21.13 -29.68 11.60
N ILE A 120 21.60 -28.86 10.65
CA ILE A 120 20.90 -28.63 9.37
C ILE A 120 20.66 -29.93 8.58
N PRO A 121 21.64 -30.85 8.43
CA PRO A 121 21.41 -32.14 7.77
C PRO A 121 20.30 -32.94 8.45
N HIS A 122 20.32 -33.01 9.78
CA HIS A 122 19.28 -33.67 10.59
C HIS A 122 17.89 -33.03 10.37
N PHE A 123 17.79 -31.70 10.31
CA PHE A 123 16.51 -31.03 10.04
C PHE A 123 16.00 -31.26 8.61
N ARG A 124 16.92 -31.33 7.65
CA ARG A 124 16.61 -31.64 6.24
C ARG A 124 16.04 -33.04 6.10
N GLU A 125 16.70 -34.03 6.69
CA GLU A 125 16.26 -35.44 6.66
C GLU A 125 14.90 -35.65 7.33
N ASN A 126 14.65 -34.97 8.45
CA ASN A 126 13.35 -35.04 9.14
C ASN A 126 12.25 -34.20 8.49
N ASN A 127 12.60 -33.41 7.47
CA ASN A 127 11.76 -32.38 6.88
C ASN A 127 11.02 -31.58 7.98
N ASN A 128 11.76 -31.20 9.02
CA ASN A 128 11.29 -30.49 10.20
C ASN A 128 12.49 -29.94 10.97
N GLY A 129 12.41 -28.67 11.36
CA GLY A 129 13.46 -28.06 12.15
C GLY A 129 13.20 -26.58 12.35
N THR A 130 13.60 -26.08 13.51
CA THR A 130 13.59 -24.65 13.82
C THR A 130 14.96 -24.24 14.30
N ILE A 131 15.55 -23.24 13.67
CA ILE A 131 16.80 -22.62 14.14
C ILE A 131 16.44 -21.25 14.69
N ILE A 132 16.85 -20.98 15.91
CA ILE A 132 16.71 -19.70 16.59
C ILE A 132 18.11 -19.25 16.96
N ASN A 133 18.56 -18.15 16.37
CA ASN A 133 19.85 -17.56 16.68
C ASN A 133 19.64 -16.34 17.56
N ASN A 134 20.18 -16.37 18.78
CA ASN A 134 20.14 -15.25 19.70
C ASN A 134 21.17 -14.20 19.26
N SER A 135 20.70 -13.23 18.49
CA SER A 135 21.46 -12.08 18.02
C SER A 135 21.44 -10.98 19.09
N SER A 136 21.34 -9.73 18.68
CA SER A 136 21.21 -8.55 19.52
C SER A 136 20.71 -7.40 18.65
N GLU A 137 20.19 -6.34 19.26
CA GLU A 137 20.10 -5.05 18.57
C GLU A 137 21.43 -4.64 17.92
N CYS A 138 22.56 -5.02 18.54
CA CYS A 138 23.90 -4.80 18.03
C CYS A 138 24.26 -5.64 16.79
N GLY A 139 23.39 -6.54 16.33
CA GLY A 139 23.51 -7.20 15.03
C GLY A 139 22.93 -6.36 13.88
N ILE A 140 22.18 -5.30 14.21
CA ILE A 140 21.52 -4.41 13.25
C ILE A 140 22.11 -3.01 13.36
N CYS A 141 22.29 -2.48 14.57
CA CYS A 141 22.84 -1.15 14.81
C CYS A 141 24.22 -1.22 15.48
N ALA A 142 25.12 -0.31 15.10
CA ALA A 142 26.42 -0.19 15.74
C ALA A 142 26.34 0.64 17.03
N ARG A 143 27.33 0.46 17.91
CA ARG A 143 27.57 1.27 19.11
C ARG A 143 29.07 1.46 19.31
N SER A 144 29.43 2.52 20.03
CA SER A 144 30.81 2.75 20.46
C SER A 144 31.24 1.67 21.48
N PHE A 145 32.55 1.47 21.64
CA PHE A 145 33.15 0.63 22.67
C PHE A 145 32.73 -0.85 22.71
N GLY A 146 32.33 -1.43 21.58
CA GLY A 146 31.87 -2.82 21.53
C GLY A 146 32.17 -3.53 20.21
N ALA A 147 33.31 -3.22 19.59
CA ALA A 147 33.64 -3.63 18.23
C ALA A 147 33.61 -5.16 18.05
N ALA A 148 34.27 -5.94 18.90
CA ALA A 148 34.21 -7.41 18.81
C ALA A 148 32.77 -7.94 18.96
N TYR A 149 32.01 -7.45 19.95
CA TYR A 149 30.64 -7.91 20.17
C TYR A 149 29.71 -7.57 19.00
N VAL A 150 29.71 -6.29 18.57
CA VAL A 150 28.90 -5.81 17.44
C VAL A 150 29.24 -6.60 16.19
N SER A 151 30.52 -6.72 15.84
CA SER A 151 30.96 -7.47 14.65
C SER A 151 30.48 -8.92 14.68
N SER A 152 30.60 -9.58 15.84
CA SER A 152 30.14 -10.97 15.99
C SER A 152 28.63 -11.13 15.80
N LYS A 153 27.82 -10.16 16.26
CA LYS A 153 26.36 -10.21 16.12
C LYS A 153 25.89 -9.85 14.71
N PHE A 154 26.57 -8.92 14.03
CA PHE A 154 26.37 -8.69 12.60
C PHE A 154 26.70 -9.95 11.77
N ALA A 155 27.78 -10.67 12.12
CA ALA A 155 28.12 -11.93 11.46
C ALA A 155 27.04 -13.01 11.68
N VAL A 156 26.47 -13.09 12.90
CA VAL A 156 25.34 -13.98 13.19
C VAL A 156 24.08 -13.59 12.38
N GLU A 157 23.75 -12.31 12.22
CA GLU A 157 22.64 -11.87 11.36
C GLU A 157 22.83 -12.27 9.89
N GLY A 158 24.06 -12.10 9.38
CA GLY A 158 24.43 -12.53 8.03
C GLY A 158 24.25 -14.04 7.84
N LEU A 159 24.80 -14.84 8.76
CA LEU A 159 24.65 -16.29 8.77
C LEU A 159 23.17 -16.71 8.83
N THR A 160 22.39 -16.06 9.70
CA THR A 160 20.98 -16.36 9.90
C THR A 160 20.16 -16.07 8.64
N SER A 161 20.44 -14.94 7.97
CA SER A 161 19.77 -14.53 6.74
C SER A 161 20.07 -15.49 5.58
N SER A 162 21.34 -15.88 5.40
CA SER A 162 21.71 -16.88 4.39
C SER A 162 21.05 -18.24 4.66
N ALA A 163 21.13 -18.73 5.89
CA ALA A 163 20.52 -20.00 6.27
C ALA A 163 19.00 -20.00 6.06
N ARG A 164 18.32 -18.88 6.28
CA ARG A 164 16.88 -18.74 6.03
C ARG A 164 16.53 -18.99 4.57
N LEU A 165 17.33 -18.45 3.64
CA LEU A 165 17.13 -18.64 2.19
C LEU A 165 17.43 -20.09 1.76
N GLU A 166 18.53 -20.66 2.25
CA GLU A 166 18.97 -22.01 1.91
C GLU A 166 18.05 -23.10 2.47
N CYS A 167 17.55 -22.91 3.69
CA CYS A 167 16.82 -23.94 4.42
C CYS A 167 15.29 -23.87 4.26
N GLN A 168 14.75 -22.84 3.58
CA GLN A 168 13.31 -22.48 3.59
C GLN A 168 12.34 -23.62 3.27
N ASN A 169 12.78 -24.63 2.51
CA ASN A 169 11.96 -25.76 2.09
C ASN A 169 11.79 -26.83 3.19
N PHE A 170 12.72 -26.92 4.14
CA PHE A 170 12.72 -27.99 5.15
C PHE A 170 12.83 -27.52 6.60
N CYS A 171 13.38 -26.33 6.85
CA CYS A 171 13.58 -25.76 8.17
C CYS A 171 13.21 -24.26 8.17
N ARG A 172 12.79 -23.74 9.33
CA ARG A 172 12.52 -22.32 9.53
C ARG A 172 13.60 -21.72 10.44
N VAL A 173 13.99 -20.47 10.15
CA VAL A 173 15.13 -19.82 10.78
C VAL A 173 14.74 -18.42 11.25
N MET A 174 14.95 -18.13 12.53
CA MET A 174 14.65 -16.85 13.19
C MET A 174 15.89 -16.25 13.85
N ALA A 175 16.06 -14.94 13.69
CA ALA A 175 16.94 -14.14 14.54
C ALA A 175 16.12 -13.60 15.72
N VAL A 176 16.71 -13.62 16.92
CA VAL A 176 16.15 -12.93 18.09
C VAL A 176 17.07 -11.79 18.44
N GLU A 177 16.57 -10.56 18.41
CA GLU A 177 17.34 -9.37 18.74
C GLU A 177 16.95 -8.87 20.14
N LEU A 178 17.76 -9.24 21.12
CA LEU A 178 17.59 -8.75 22.49
C LEU A 178 18.29 -7.39 22.68
N SER A 179 17.60 -6.50 23.38
CA SER A 179 18.17 -5.27 23.94
C SER A 179 18.82 -5.51 25.31
N PHE A 180 18.96 -4.49 26.15
CA PHE A 180 19.55 -4.63 27.49
C PHE A 180 18.58 -5.30 28.47
N PHE A 181 18.93 -6.51 28.96
CA PHE A 181 18.16 -7.24 29.99
C PHE A 181 18.99 -7.39 31.27
N ALA A 182 18.38 -7.12 32.44
CA ALA A 182 19.02 -7.41 33.73
C ALA A 182 19.34 -8.90 33.86
N ARG A 183 20.41 -9.25 34.58
CA ARG A 183 20.83 -10.63 34.90
C ARG A 183 21.20 -11.50 33.67
N THR A 184 21.34 -10.90 32.50
CA THR A 184 22.05 -11.53 31.38
C THR A 184 23.55 -11.38 31.62
N TYR A 185 24.14 -12.32 32.35
CA TYR A 185 25.59 -12.40 32.47
C TYR A 185 26.14 -12.88 31.11
N ILE A 186 26.31 -11.97 30.16
CA ILE A 186 27.01 -12.22 28.89
C ILE A 186 28.49 -12.35 29.25
N GLY A 187 28.87 -13.56 29.68
CA GLY A 187 30.05 -13.79 30.52
C GLY A 187 31.38 -13.31 29.94
N ALA A 188 32.31 -13.01 30.86
CA ALA A 188 33.76 -12.89 30.64
C ALA A 188 34.26 -11.84 29.64
N GLY A 189 33.50 -10.77 29.40
CA GLY A 189 34.05 -9.57 28.79
C GLY A 189 34.78 -8.72 29.80
N LYS A 190 36.01 -8.32 29.50
CA LYS A 190 36.60 -7.19 30.20
C LYS A 190 35.85 -5.93 29.78
N HIS A 191 35.43 -5.17 30.77
CA HIS A 191 35.04 -3.78 30.58
C HIS A 191 36.28 -2.95 30.90
N PHE A 192 36.82 -2.30 29.89
CA PHE A 192 37.92 -1.36 30.08
C PHE A 192 37.35 0.05 30.15
N GLU A 193 37.72 0.78 31.19
CA GLU A 193 37.65 2.23 31.14
C GLU A 193 38.89 2.69 30.37
N THR A 194 38.65 3.37 29.27
CA THR A 194 39.73 3.86 28.40
C THR A 194 40.62 4.83 29.16
N GLY A 195 41.95 4.66 29.01
CA GLY A 195 42.93 5.58 29.57
C GLY A 195 43.08 6.88 28.77
N PHE A 196 42.51 6.92 27.57
CA PHE A 196 42.67 7.99 26.60
C PHE A 196 41.59 9.07 26.77
N GLU A 197 42.01 10.34 26.83
CA GLU A 197 41.10 11.47 27.07
C GLU A 197 40.12 11.65 25.90
N GLU A 198 40.57 11.38 24.67
CA GLU A 198 39.84 11.54 23.41
C GLU A 198 38.56 10.71 23.34
N TYR A 199 38.46 9.64 24.13
CA TYR A 199 37.32 8.73 24.13
C TYR A 199 36.31 9.03 25.24
N LYS A 200 36.62 9.89 26.23
CA LYS A 200 35.77 10.09 27.41
C LYS A 200 34.38 10.65 27.10
N ASP A 201 34.28 11.52 26.10
CA ASP A 201 33.02 12.20 25.74
C ASP A 201 32.25 11.50 24.60
N ILE A 202 32.76 10.39 24.06
CA ILE A 202 32.09 9.68 22.97
C ILE A 202 30.87 8.93 23.53
N PRO A 203 29.65 9.20 23.03
CA PRO A 203 28.47 8.52 23.52
C PRO A 203 28.47 7.05 23.05
N LEU A 204 27.92 6.16 23.88
CA LEU A 204 27.75 4.73 23.54
C LEU A 204 26.89 4.55 22.28
N LEU A 205 25.85 5.37 22.13
CA LEU A 205 24.94 5.36 21.00
C LEU A 205 24.74 6.78 20.47
N PRO A 206 24.44 6.94 19.17
CA PRO A 206 24.17 8.25 18.56
C PRO A 206 22.81 8.84 18.98
N ILE A 207 22.04 8.15 19.82
CA ILE A 207 20.74 8.59 20.35
C ILE A 207 20.74 8.54 21.88
N PRO A 208 19.98 9.42 22.56
CA PRO A 208 19.86 9.37 24.02
C PRO A 208 19.26 8.06 24.51
N LEU A 209 19.87 7.45 25.51
CA LEU A 209 19.31 6.27 26.19
C LEU A 209 18.24 6.68 27.20
N PRO A 210 17.19 5.85 27.41
CA PRO A 210 16.24 6.04 28.52
C PRO A 210 16.98 6.04 29.86
N LYS A 211 16.51 6.83 30.84
CA LYS A 211 17.10 6.91 32.20
C LYS A 211 17.07 5.58 32.97
N CYS A 212 16.24 4.61 32.56
CA CYS A 212 16.14 3.31 33.22
C CYS A 212 17.29 2.39 32.78
N LYS A 213 18.13 1.98 33.74
CA LYS A 213 19.33 1.17 33.48
C LYS A 213 19.01 -0.25 32.96
N TYR A 214 17.84 -0.81 33.30
CA TYR A 214 17.37 -2.12 32.85
C TYR A 214 15.83 -2.21 32.79
N PRO A 215 15.19 -1.79 31.70
CA PRO A 215 13.72 -1.79 31.60
C PRO A 215 13.12 -3.16 31.24
N ASN A 216 13.95 -4.15 30.90
CA ASN A 216 13.50 -5.36 30.22
C ASN A 216 13.55 -6.63 31.11
N ASP A 217 12.53 -7.47 30.99
CA ASP A 217 12.28 -8.67 31.80
C ASP A 217 12.65 -9.95 31.01
N ILE A 218 13.65 -10.68 31.50
CA ILE A 218 14.22 -11.85 30.83
C ILE A 218 13.23 -13.02 30.74
N THR A 219 12.43 -13.23 31.80
CA THR A 219 11.42 -14.30 31.84
C THR A 219 10.37 -14.05 30.77
N LYS A 220 9.90 -12.82 30.64
CA LYS A 220 8.95 -12.46 29.57
C LYS A 220 9.55 -12.61 28.18
N ALA A 221 10.80 -12.17 27.98
CA ALA A 221 11.45 -12.30 26.68
C ALA A 221 11.59 -13.77 26.26
N VAL A 222 12.03 -14.65 27.17
CA VAL A 222 12.11 -16.09 26.91
C VAL A 222 10.74 -16.69 26.62
N SER A 223 9.70 -16.29 27.36
CA SER A 223 8.33 -16.75 27.07
C SER A 223 7.91 -16.37 25.65
N PHE A 224 8.18 -15.15 25.20
CA PHE A 224 7.91 -14.73 23.82
C PHE A 224 8.69 -15.53 22.79
N ILE A 225 9.97 -15.82 23.02
CA ILE A 225 10.79 -16.64 22.11
C ILE A 225 10.19 -18.04 21.95
N ILE A 226 9.82 -18.68 23.07
CA ILE A 226 9.20 -20.02 23.06
C ILE A 226 7.85 -19.98 22.37
N GLU A 227 7.00 -18.99 22.68
CA GLU A 227 5.69 -18.84 22.04
C GLU A 227 5.78 -18.59 20.54
N GLU A 228 6.76 -17.79 20.09
CA GLU A 228 6.99 -17.54 18.67
C GLU A 228 7.43 -18.82 17.94
N ALA A 229 8.32 -19.60 18.55
CA ALA A 229 8.67 -20.91 18.06
C ALA A 229 7.45 -21.86 18.04
N GLU A 230 6.51 -21.77 18.96
CA GLU A 230 5.33 -22.65 18.96
C GLU A 230 4.30 -22.31 17.86
N LYS A 231 4.43 -21.17 17.16
CA LYS A 231 3.49 -20.76 16.09
C LYS A 231 3.68 -21.57 14.81
N GLU A 232 2.55 -21.77 14.10
CA GLU A 232 2.54 -22.37 12.77
C GLU A 232 3.37 -21.56 11.76
N VAL A 233 3.30 -20.22 11.87
CA VAL A 233 4.09 -19.28 11.10
C VAL A 233 4.92 -18.45 12.07
N MET A 234 6.24 -18.58 11.97
CA MET A 234 7.23 -17.88 12.78
C MET A 234 7.67 -16.60 12.08
N GLN A 235 7.98 -15.55 12.82
CA GLN A 235 8.65 -14.35 12.30
C GLN A 235 10.13 -14.64 11.94
N GLU A 236 10.67 -13.82 11.04
CA GLU A 236 12.09 -13.93 10.64
C GLU A 236 13.02 -13.25 11.65
N HIS A 237 12.57 -12.15 12.24
CA HIS A 237 13.26 -11.35 13.25
C HIS A 237 12.31 -11.13 14.43
N LEU A 238 12.76 -11.40 15.65
CA LEU A 238 12.01 -11.20 16.89
C LEU A 238 12.77 -10.22 17.80
N MET A 239 12.40 -8.96 17.67
CA MET A 239 13.05 -7.84 18.36
C MET A 239 12.40 -7.60 19.73
N LEU A 240 13.15 -7.78 20.81
CA LEU A 240 12.63 -7.70 22.19
C LEU A 240 13.42 -6.70 23.03
N GLY A 241 12.72 -5.69 23.52
CA GLY A 241 13.23 -4.64 24.41
C GLY A 241 12.48 -3.33 24.22
N GLN A 242 12.19 -2.59 25.29
CA GLN A 242 11.45 -1.32 25.19
C GLN A 242 12.24 -0.24 24.44
N ASP A 243 13.57 -0.35 24.45
CA ASP A 243 14.53 0.59 23.90
C ASP A 243 15.08 0.20 22.53
N ILE A 244 14.66 -0.95 21.97
CA ILE A 244 15.19 -1.45 20.69
C ILE A 244 14.67 -0.67 19.48
N LYS A 245 13.41 -0.23 19.52
CA LYS A 245 12.73 0.46 18.41
C LYS A 245 13.46 1.73 17.97
N PRO A 246 13.77 2.71 18.85
CA PRO A 246 14.44 3.93 18.40
C PRO A 246 15.85 3.67 17.83
N LYS A 247 16.58 2.68 18.34
CA LYS A 247 17.93 2.30 17.86
C LYS A 247 17.88 1.77 16.42
N ILE A 248 16.96 0.86 16.14
CA ILE A 248 16.79 0.29 14.79
C ILE A 248 16.27 1.34 13.81
N GLN A 249 15.32 2.19 14.22
CA GLN A 249 14.82 3.28 13.38
C GLN A 249 15.93 4.27 12.98
N TYR A 250 16.84 4.58 13.90
CA TYR A 250 18.00 5.41 13.61
C TYR A 250 18.90 4.77 12.54
N GLN A 251 19.23 3.47 12.68
CA GLN A 251 20.05 2.77 11.70
C GLN A 251 19.40 2.72 10.31
N ILE A 252 18.10 2.39 10.24
CA ILE A 252 17.35 2.35 8.97
C ILE A 252 17.38 3.72 8.28
N SER A 253 17.15 4.79 9.03
CA SER A 253 17.16 6.15 8.47
C SER A 253 18.55 6.54 7.95
N THR A 254 19.61 6.16 8.67
CA THR A 254 21.00 6.40 8.28
C THR A 254 21.36 5.65 6.99
N LEU A 255 21.12 4.34 6.93
CA LEU A 255 21.38 3.54 5.73
C LEU A 255 20.55 4.00 4.53
N SER A 256 19.29 4.36 4.75
CA SER A 256 18.43 4.91 3.71
C SER A 256 18.97 6.24 3.16
N LYS A 257 19.53 7.09 4.02
CA LYS A 257 20.18 8.34 3.61
C LYS A 257 21.44 8.06 2.80
N CYS A 258 22.29 7.14 3.26
CA CYS A 258 23.51 6.74 2.54
C CYS A 258 23.19 6.14 1.17
N LEU A 259 22.22 5.22 1.09
CA LEU A 259 21.79 4.61 -0.18
C LEU A 259 21.34 5.68 -1.19
N LYS A 260 20.55 6.66 -0.73
CA LYS A 260 20.12 7.79 -1.58
C LYS A 260 21.30 8.62 -2.08
N GLN A 261 22.30 8.87 -1.23
CA GLN A 261 23.51 9.61 -1.62
C GLN A 261 24.37 8.83 -2.61
N SER A 262 24.54 7.53 -2.40
CA SER A 262 25.31 6.66 -3.28
C SER A 262 24.62 6.48 -4.64
N ALA A 263 23.30 6.31 -4.69
CA ALA A 263 22.54 6.21 -5.93
C ALA A 263 22.72 7.47 -6.81
N ARG A 264 22.62 8.67 -6.22
CA ARG A 264 22.86 9.95 -6.92
C ARG A 264 24.24 10.03 -7.58
N ARG A 265 25.27 9.50 -6.90
CA ARG A 265 26.63 9.47 -7.45
C ARG A 265 26.79 8.39 -8.51
N ALA A 266 26.19 7.22 -8.32
CA ALA A 266 26.24 6.13 -9.27
C ALA A 266 25.55 6.47 -10.60
N ASP A 267 24.42 7.18 -10.56
CA ASP A 267 23.72 7.68 -11.75
C ASP A 267 24.58 8.68 -12.56
N CYS A 268 25.41 9.48 -11.89
CA CYS A 268 26.34 10.39 -12.55
C CYS A 268 27.60 9.70 -13.08
N CYS A 269 28.07 8.62 -12.44
CA CYS A 269 29.38 8.03 -12.73
C CYS A 269 29.33 6.76 -13.59
N PHE A 270 28.26 5.97 -13.53
CA PHE A 270 28.20 4.64 -14.18
C PHE A 270 27.19 4.55 -15.33
N GLY A 271 26.57 5.67 -15.74
CA GLY A 271 25.78 5.75 -16.97
C GLY A 271 24.71 4.66 -17.07
N VAL A 272 24.03 4.35 -15.97
CA VAL A 272 23.02 3.29 -15.94
C VAL A 272 21.91 3.64 -16.93
N ASN A 273 21.78 2.81 -17.97
CA ASN A 273 20.86 2.98 -19.09
C ASN A 273 19.44 3.33 -18.61
N LYS A 274 18.94 4.49 -19.06
CA LYS A 274 17.62 5.09 -18.76
C LYS A 274 16.37 4.25 -19.09
N ARG A 275 16.49 2.95 -19.40
CA ARG A 275 15.36 2.12 -19.89
C ARG A 275 14.73 1.20 -18.85
N GLU A 276 15.41 0.88 -17.74
CA GLU A 276 14.85 0.00 -16.70
C GLU A 276 14.40 0.73 -15.42
N SER A 277 14.65 2.04 -15.31
CA SER A 277 14.27 2.85 -14.13
C SER A 277 12.87 3.49 -14.19
N LYS A 278 12.03 3.13 -15.17
CA LYS A 278 10.66 3.68 -15.27
C LYS A 278 9.68 3.19 -14.17
N ILE A 279 10.12 2.32 -13.27
CA ILE A 279 9.34 1.91 -12.09
C ILE A 279 10.26 1.92 -10.87
N GLY A 280 10.59 3.12 -10.37
CA GLY A 280 11.39 3.28 -9.15
C GLY A 280 11.19 4.67 -8.57
N LEU A 281 10.77 4.72 -7.31
CA LEU A 281 10.56 5.93 -6.50
C LEU A 281 11.68 6.97 -6.71
N ASN A 282 11.40 8.00 -7.50
CA ASN A 282 12.33 9.11 -7.73
C ASN A 282 12.28 10.04 -6.50
N SER A 283 12.87 9.62 -5.37
CA SER A 283 12.75 10.29 -4.08
C SER A 283 13.73 11.44 -3.87
N GLN A 284 14.05 12.22 -4.92
CA GLN A 284 14.91 13.39 -4.71
C GLN A 284 14.17 14.53 -3.99
N ASP A 285 12.84 14.52 -4.01
CA ASP A 285 12.01 15.47 -3.26
C ASP A 285 10.65 14.85 -2.92
N VAL A 286 10.49 14.33 -1.69
CA VAL A 286 9.20 13.78 -1.23
C VAL A 286 8.08 14.82 -1.31
N SER A 287 8.40 16.11 -1.28
CA SER A 287 7.41 17.19 -1.43
C SER A 287 6.70 17.16 -2.79
N LYS A 288 7.31 16.54 -3.80
CA LYS A 288 6.74 16.40 -5.15
C LYS A 288 5.99 15.09 -5.39
N ASN A 289 5.93 14.19 -4.41
CA ASN A 289 5.21 12.93 -4.54
C ASN A 289 3.71 13.14 -4.32
N ILE A 290 2.91 12.82 -5.34
CA ILE A 290 1.46 13.01 -5.32
C ILE A 290 0.73 11.66 -5.40
N GLY A 291 -0.14 11.38 -4.43
CA GLY A 291 -1.05 10.23 -4.45
C GLY A 291 -2.41 10.61 -5.03
N LEU A 292 -2.82 10.00 -6.15
CA LEU A 292 -4.08 10.29 -6.84
C LEU A 292 -5.17 9.26 -6.52
N MET A 293 -6.30 9.68 -5.98
CA MET A 293 -7.47 8.82 -5.74
C MET A 293 -8.53 9.00 -6.84
N ASN A 294 -8.84 7.91 -7.55
CA ASN A 294 -9.79 7.87 -8.67
C ASN A 294 -10.36 6.48 -8.95
N PHE A 295 -11.47 6.43 -9.71
CA PHE A 295 -12.11 5.21 -10.21
C PHE A 295 -11.42 4.59 -11.44
N HIS A 296 -10.10 4.41 -11.41
CA HIS A 296 -9.36 3.84 -12.54
C HIS A 296 -9.55 2.32 -12.74
N TRP A 297 -10.27 1.62 -11.84
CA TRP A 297 -10.58 0.18 -11.91
C TRP A 297 -11.78 -0.18 -12.78
N GLU A 298 -12.47 0.82 -13.32
CA GLU A 298 -13.61 0.58 -14.19
C GLU A 298 -13.17 -0.16 -15.47
N ASN A 299 -13.92 -1.18 -15.87
CA ASN A 299 -13.57 -2.10 -16.95
C ASN A 299 -14.51 -2.03 -18.15
N VAL A 300 -15.57 -1.21 -18.04
CA VAL A 300 -16.56 -1.03 -19.11
C VAL A 300 -16.72 0.43 -19.55
N ASN A 301 -16.36 1.40 -18.69
CA ASN A 301 -16.49 2.83 -19.00
C ASN A 301 -15.12 3.48 -19.14
N PHE A 302 -14.82 3.99 -20.33
CA PHE A 302 -13.55 4.64 -20.65
C PHE A 302 -13.29 5.92 -19.86
N GLY A 303 -14.35 6.64 -19.47
CA GLY A 303 -14.26 7.97 -18.84
C GLY A 303 -13.46 7.97 -17.54
N ALA A 304 -13.77 7.05 -16.62
CA ALA A 304 -13.12 6.99 -15.32
C ALA A 304 -11.61 6.69 -15.44
N LEU A 305 -11.22 5.81 -16.37
CA LEU A 305 -9.83 5.47 -16.64
C LEU A 305 -9.08 6.62 -17.34
N ILE A 306 -9.67 7.22 -18.37
CA ILE A 306 -8.99 8.24 -19.19
C ILE A 306 -8.80 9.56 -18.44
N THR A 307 -9.75 9.96 -17.61
CA THR A 307 -9.62 11.14 -16.73
C THR A 307 -8.55 10.91 -15.67
N SER A 308 -8.45 9.68 -15.15
CA SER A 308 -7.38 9.30 -14.22
C SER A 308 -6.00 9.39 -14.86
N TYR A 309 -5.89 8.92 -16.11
CA TYR A 309 -4.67 9.02 -16.90
C TYR A 309 -4.31 10.47 -17.19
N ALA A 310 -5.28 11.30 -17.62
CA ALA A 310 -5.03 12.68 -17.99
C ALA A 310 -4.47 13.52 -16.83
N LEU A 311 -5.06 13.40 -15.63
CA LEU A 311 -4.56 14.10 -14.44
C LEU A 311 -3.17 13.60 -14.03
N ASN A 312 -2.95 12.28 -14.06
CA ASN A 312 -1.66 11.69 -13.75
C ASN A 312 -0.57 12.18 -14.71
N GLN A 313 -0.84 12.11 -16.02
CA GLN A 313 0.07 12.51 -17.07
C GLN A 313 0.41 13.99 -16.97
N TYR A 314 -0.60 14.85 -16.81
CA TYR A 314 -0.39 16.30 -16.65
C TYR A 314 0.54 16.62 -15.46
N LEU A 315 0.31 16.02 -14.29
CA LEU A 315 1.14 16.26 -13.11
C LEU A 315 2.58 15.78 -13.29
N ASN A 316 2.77 14.61 -13.92
CA ASN A 316 4.11 14.10 -14.23
C ASN A 316 4.84 15.00 -15.24
N ASP A 317 4.14 15.47 -16.27
CA ASP A 317 4.69 16.41 -17.26
C ASP A 317 5.01 17.79 -16.64
N SER A 318 4.30 18.14 -15.56
CA SER A 318 4.53 19.36 -14.76
C SER A 318 5.67 19.20 -13.73
N GLY A 319 6.38 18.07 -13.73
CA GLY A 319 7.55 17.83 -12.87
C GLY A 319 7.25 17.29 -11.48
N TYR A 320 6.03 16.80 -11.23
CA TYR A 320 5.66 16.05 -10.03
C TYR A 320 5.81 14.54 -10.23
N TYR A 321 5.75 13.77 -9.14
CA TYR A 321 5.76 12.30 -9.19
C TYR A 321 4.38 11.77 -8.78
N ALA A 322 3.46 11.79 -9.74
CA ALA A 322 2.07 11.40 -9.49
C ALA A 322 1.87 9.89 -9.72
N ARG A 323 1.29 9.21 -8.72
CA ARG A 323 0.87 7.81 -8.82
C ARG A 323 -0.57 7.65 -8.37
N ASN A 324 -1.34 6.88 -9.12
CA ASN A 324 -2.71 6.54 -8.75
C ASN A 324 -2.70 5.52 -7.61
N ILE A 325 -3.50 5.76 -6.58
CA ILE A 325 -3.66 4.85 -5.45
C ILE A 325 -4.48 3.66 -5.94
N ASP A 326 -3.86 2.49 -6.07
CA ASP A 326 -4.51 1.23 -6.50
C ASP A 326 -5.48 0.77 -5.39
N TYR A 327 -6.67 1.37 -5.34
CA TYR A 327 -7.73 1.07 -4.38
C TYR A 327 -8.96 0.49 -5.07
N ILE A 328 -9.28 -0.78 -4.77
CA ILE A 328 -10.48 -1.46 -5.27
C ILE A 328 -11.62 -1.30 -4.25
N PRO A 329 -12.65 -0.47 -4.52
CA PRO A 329 -13.77 -0.27 -3.63
C PRO A 329 -14.72 -1.48 -3.62
N SER A 330 -15.64 -1.53 -2.67
CA SER A 330 -16.63 -2.62 -2.51
C SER A 330 -17.93 -2.40 -3.30
N PHE A 331 -17.86 -1.71 -4.43
CA PHE A 331 -19.05 -1.35 -5.21
C PHE A 331 -19.77 -2.59 -5.77
N PRO A 332 -21.12 -2.59 -5.78
CA PRO A 332 -21.90 -3.74 -6.24
C PRO A 332 -21.65 -4.13 -7.70
N TRP A 333 -21.29 -3.17 -8.56
CA TRP A 333 -21.09 -3.36 -10.00
C TRP A 333 -19.63 -3.62 -10.39
N ILE A 334 -18.67 -3.46 -9.47
CA ILE A 334 -17.30 -3.89 -9.73
C ILE A 334 -17.26 -5.40 -9.49
N ASP A 335 -17.42 -6.16 -10.57
CA ASP A 335 -17.17 -7.59 -10.51
C ASP A 335 -15.66 -7.83 -10.49
N LYS A 336 -15.16 -8.38 -9.38
CA LYS A 336 -13.73 -8.71 -9.26
C LYS A 336 -13.33 -9.86 -10.20
N GLU A 337 -14.29 -10.52 -10.84
CA GLU A 337 -14.09 -11.65 -11.73
C GLU A 337 -14.11 -11.25 -13.23
N GLU A 338 -14.57 -10.05 -13.60
CA GLU A 338 -14.51 -9.54 -14.98
C GLU A 338 -13.23 -8.73 -15.20
N ALA A 339 -12.10 -9.43 -15.33
CA ALA A 339 -10.89 -8.83 -15.85
C ALA A 339 -11.13 -8.42 -17.32
N ASN A 340 -10.89 -7.15 -17.65
CA ASN A 340 -10.83 -6.69 -19.04
C ASN A 340 -9.36 -6.47 -19.42
N PRO A 341 -8.73 -7.40 -20.15
CA PRO A 341 -7.31 -7.31 -20.50
C PRO A 341 -6.96 -6.01 -21.24
N LEU A 342 -7.88 -5.43 -22.02
CA LEU A 342 -7.63 -4.19 -22.76
C LEU A 342 -7.42 -3.01 -21.81
N PHE A 343 -8.30 -2.86 -20.82
CA PHE A 343 -8.19 -1.82 -19.80
C PHE A 343 -7.02 -2.08 -18.85
N ASP A 344 -6.78 -3.35 -18.50
CA ASP A 344 -5.63 -3.74 -17.67
C ASP A 344 -4.29 -3.46 -18.36
N ASN A 345 -4.21 -3.72 -19.67
CA ASN A 345 -3.01 -3.42 -20.45
C ASN A 345 -2.78 -1.92 -20.54
N PHE A 346 -3.83 -1.13 -20.78
CA PHE A 346 -3.72 0.33 -20.75
C PHE A 346 -3.19 0.83 -19.39
N ARG A 347 -3.77 0.36 -18.27
CA ARG A 347 -3.30 0.71 -16.92
C ARG A 347 -1.83 0.35 -16.72
N LYS A 348 -1.42 -0.88 -17.03
CA LYS A 348 -0.04 -1.35 -16.86
C LYS A 348 0.95 -0.54 -17.70
N LYS A 349 0.53 -0.12 -18.88
CA LYS A 349 1.38 0.58 -19.85
C LYS A 349 1.47 2.08 -19.57
N HIS A 350 0.36 2.71 -19.19
CA HIS A 350 0.24 4.17 -19.15
C HIS A 350 -0.01 4.77 -17.76
N LEU A 351 -0.37 3.98 -16.75
CA LEU A 351 -0.78 4.51 -15.45
C LEU A 351 0.13 4.01 -14.31
N PRO A 352 1.03 4.87 -13.79
CA PRO A 352 1.78 4.58 -12.58
C PRO A 352 0.83 4.42 -11.38
N VAL A 353 0.89 3.27 -10.71
CA VAL A 353 0.03 2.97 -9.55
C VAL A 353 0.84 2.62 -8.29
N THR A 354 0.22 2.77 -7.13
CA THR A 354 0.75 2.23 -5.86
C THR A 354 0.58 0.71 -5.79
N ARG A 355 1.05 0.11 -4.69
CA ARG A 355 0.59 -1.24 -4.34
C ARG A 355 -0.93 -1.27 -4.20
N ARG A 356 -1.53 -2.43 -4.47
CA ARG A 356 -2.98 -2.64 -4.37
C ARG A 356 -3.52 -2.67 -2.95
N PHE A 357 -4.68 -2.04 -2.77
CA PHE A 357 -5.50 -2.01 -1.57
C PHE A 357 -6.93 -2.38 -1.92
N ASN A 358 -7.58 -3.12 -1.04
CA ASN A 358 -8.99 -3.48 -1.13
C ASN A 358 -9.79 -2.71 -0.07
N ALA A 359 -11.09 -2.57 -0.33
CA ALA A 359 -12.04 -2.04 0.63
C ALA A 359 -11.85 -2.59 2.06
N GLY A 360 -11.69 -1.66 3.01
CA GLY A 360 -11.46 -1.94 4.43
C GLY A 360 -10.00 -2.23 4.83
N GLN A 361 -9.04 -2.18 3.90
CA GLN A 361 -7.62 -2.08 4.24
C GLN A 361 -7.25 -0.64 4.55
N SER A 362 -6.36 -0.43 5.52
CA SER A 362 -5.90 0.92 5.87
C SER A 362 -4.95 1.46 4.80
N LEU A 363 -5.18 2.72 4.40
CA LEU A 363 -4.36 3.47 3.46
C LEU A 363 -3.31 4.33 4.17
N SER A 364 -3.22 4.28 5.50
CA SER A 364 -2.38 5.18 6.31
C SER A 364 -0.89 5.11 6.00
N MET A 365 -0.40 3.97 5.53
CA MET A 365 1.02 3.81 5.17
C MET A 365 1.43 4.57 3.90
N LEU A 366 0.46 5.06 3.12
CA LEU A 366 0.74 5.97 2.01
C LEU A 366 1.25 7.34 2.49
N ASN A 367 1.05 7.69 3.77
CA ASN A 367 1.59 8.91 4.36
C ASN A 367 3.12 8.95 4.36
N ASP A 368 3.79 7.81 4.31
CA ASP A 368 5.26 7.76 4.24
C ASP A 368 5.76 7.99 2.81
N GLU A 369 4.89 7.82 1.81
CA GLU A 369 5.23 7.87 0.39
C GLU A 369 4.91 9.22 -0.27
N PHE A 370 3.87 9.92 0.21
CA PHE A 370 3.33 11.11 -0.45
C PHE A 370 3.27 12.32 0.49
N SER A 371 3.59 13.50 -0.04
CA SER A 371 3.38 14.80 0.62
C SER A 371 1.97 15.33 0.37
N THR A 372 1.43 15.05 -0.81
CA THR A 372 0.17 15.58 -1.31
C THR A 372 -0.72 14.44 -1.80
N PHE A 373 -2.00 14.52 -1.46
CA PHE A 373 -3.04 13.64 -1.98
C PHE A 373 -4.07 14.45 -2.74
N ILE A 374 -4.43 13.98 -3.92
CA ILE A 374 -5.45 14.61 -4.76
C ILE A 374 -6.55 13.59 -5.06
N VAL A 375 -7.80 14.00 -4.91
CA VAL A 375 -8.97 13.21 -5.33
C VAL A 375 -9.69 13.92 -6.46
N GLY A 376 -10.23 13.14 -7.41
CA GLY A 376 -10.96 13.68 -8.55
C GLY A 376 -10.44 13.14 -9.87
N SER A 377 -11.29 13.01 -10.89
CA SER A 377 -12.41 13.92 -11.11
C SER A 377 -13.78 13.25 -11.32
N ASP A 378 -13.87 12.07 -11.93
CA ASP A 378 -15.17 11.55 -12.38
C ASP A 378 -15.96 10.83 -11.28
N GLN A 379 -17.07 11.45 -10.86
CA GLN A 379 -18.04 10.95 -9.87
C GLN A 379 -17.46 10.50 -8.51
N VAL A 380 -16.23 10.89 -8.20
CA VAL A 380 -15.52 10.51 -6.96
C VAL A 380 -16.24 10.95 -5.68
N TRP A 381 -17.14 11.94 -5.76
CA TRP A 381 -17.96 12.41 -4.64
C TRP A 381 -19.46 12.12 -4.81
N ARG A 382 -19.83 11.26 -5.77
CA ARG A 382 -21.20 10.80 -5.91
C ARG A 382 -21.61 9.99 -4.69
N HIS A 383 -22.53 10.55 -3.89
CA HIS A 383 -22.95 9.97 -2.61
C HIS A 383 -23.32 8.48 -2.72
N ASP A 384 -24.12 8.10 -3.73
CA ASP A 384 -24.55 6.72 -3.91
C ASP A 384 -23.41 5.73 -4.14
N PHE A 385 -22.29 6.21 -4.70
CA PHE A 385 -21.12 5.40 -4.94
C PHE A 385 -20.29 5.31 -3.66
N ILE A 386 -19.92 6.44 -3.08
CA ILE A 386 -18.87 6.48 -2.05
C ILE A 386 -19.36 6.45 -0.60
N LYS A 387 -20.67 6.35 -0.33
CA LYS A 387 -21.21 6.36 1.05
C LYS A 387 -20.62 5.29 1.98
N ASN A 388 -20.00 4.24 1.45
CA ASN A 388 -19.32 3.21 2.23
C ASN A 388 -17.78 3.21 2.07
N GLU A 389 -17.25 4.16 1.31
CA GLU A 389 -15.83 4.28 0.93
C GLU A 389 -15.29 5.68 1.27
N LYS A 390 -15.94 6.39 2.21
CA LYS A 390 -15.67 7.79 2.54
C LYS A 390 -14.21 8.05 2.92
N GLU A 391 -13.59 7.15 3.66
CA GLU A 391 -12.18 7.27 4.07
C GLU A 391 -11.24 7.43 2.87
N ALA A 392 -11.45 6.65 1.82
CA ALA A 392 -10.62 6.69 0.61
C ALA A 392 -10.89 7.95 -0.22
N TYR A 393 -12.16 8.24 -0.52
CA TYR A 393 -12.53 9.32 -1.47
C TYR A 393 -12.63 10.71 -0.85
N PHE A 394 -12.61 10.84 0.48
CA PHE A 394 -12.33 12.10 1.18
C PHE A 394 -10.91 12.17 1.73
N LEU A 395 -10.06 11.18 1.40
CA LEU A 395 -8.64 11.15 1.78
C LEU A 395 -8.39 11.25 3.30
N SER A 396 -9.35 10.86 4.14
CA SER A 396 -9.27 11.09 5.59
C SER A 396 -8.22 10.23 6.30
N PHE A 397 -7.67 9.24 5.61
CA PHE A 397 -6.50 8.47 6.03
C PHE A 397 -5.18 9.28 6.05
N ALA A 398 -5.10 10.39 5.31
CA ALA A 398 -3.88 11.19 5.18
C ALA A 398 -3.63 12.07 6.42
N ASN A 399 -2.43 12.10 6.98
CA ASN A 399 -2.08 12.85 8.19
C ASN A 399 -2.32 14.37 8.01
N CYS A 400 -2.47 15.09 9.12
CA CYS A 400 -2.83 16.52 9.07
C CYS A 400 -1.75 17.40 8.44
N GLU A 401 -0.50 16.93 8.43
CA GLU A 401 0.66 17.56 7.80
C GLU A 401 0.70 17.34 6.28
N LYS A 402 -0.27 16.61 5.71
CA LYS A 402 -0.37 16.33 4.27
C LYS A 402 -1.30 17.31 3.59
N LYS A 403 -0.95 17.62 2.34
CA LYS A 403 -1.78 18.46 1.48
C LYS A 403 -2.92 17.63 0.90
N LEU A 404 -4.16 18.09 1.06
CA LEU A 404 -5.38 17.45 0.57
C LEU A 404 -6.06 18.36 -0.44
N ILE A 405 -6.11 17.92 -1.70
CA ILE A 405 -6.68 18.71 -2.80
C ILE A 405 -7.78 17.92 -3.47
N SER A 406 -8.86 18.61 -3.83
CA SER A 406 -9.84 18.08 -4.77
C SER A 406 -9.65 18.77 -6.12
N TYR A 407 -9.41 17.98 -7.17
CA TYR A 407 -9.26 18.50 -8.53
C TYR A 407 -10.45 18.08 -9.40
N ALA A 408 -11.25 19.07 -9.81
CA ALA A 408 -12.46 18.91 -10.61
C ALA A 408 -13.33 17.74 -10.13
N ALA A 409 -13.45 17.52 -8.81
CA ALA A 409 -14.26 16.43 -8.30
C ALA A 409 -15.72 16.61 -8.72
N SER A 410 -16.37 15.50 -9.03
CA SER A 410 -17.74 15.50 -9.49
C SER A 410 -18.63 14.71 -8.53
N PHE A 411 -19.77 15.31 -8.22
CA PHE A 411 -20.90 14.69 -7.54
C PHE A 411 -21.78 13.94 -8.55
N GLY A 412 -21.83 14.41 -9.80
CA GLY A 412 -22.62 13.82 -10.88
C GLY A 412 -24.13 13.95 -10.72
N ILE A 413 -24.56 14.73 -9.73
CA ILE A 413 -25.95 15.04 -9.36
C ILE A 413 -25.99 16.47 -8.82
N ASP A 414 -27.16 17.12 -8.88
CA ASP A 414 -27.27 18.53 -8.47
C ASP A 414 -27.58 18.72 -6.99
N THR A 415 -28.05 17.68 -6.31
CA THR A 415 -28.33 17.68 -4.86
C THR A 415 -27.97 16.34 -4.24
N ILE A 416 -27.51 16.34 -2.99
CA ILE A 416 -27.23 15.12 -2.23
C ILE A 416 -28.45 14.77 -1.38
N ASN A 417 -29.19 13.74 -1.79
CA ASN A 417 -30.27 13.18 -0.98
C ASN A 417 -29.73 12.15 0.01
N ALA A 418 -29.25 12.62 1.17
CA ALA A 418 -28.72 11.78 2.24
C ALA A 418 -29.28 12.19 3.61
N ALA A 419 -29.18 11.29 4.59
CA ALA A 419 -29.59 11.61 5.95
C ALA A 419 -28.74 12.76 6.53
N LYS A 420 -29.33 13.58 7.39
CA LYS A 420 -28.65 14.74 8.01
C LYS A 420 -27.29 14.38 8.63
N ALA A 421 -27.20 13.24 9.33
CA ALA A 421 -25.96 12.76 9.90
C ALA A 421 -24.86 12.44 8.86
N GLU A 422 -25.24 11.96 7.67
CA GLU A 422 -24.29 11.73 6.57
C GLU A 422 -23.83 13.02 5.92
N ILE A 423 -24.74 14.00 5.79
CA ILE A 423 -24.41 15.35 5.35
C ILE A 423 -23.41 15.98 6.32
N ASP A 424 -23.68 15.93 7.63
CA ASP A 424 -22.77 16.49 8.64
C ASP A 424 -21.40 15.79 8.63
N GLU A 425 -21.36 14.49 8.31
CA GLU A 425 -20.11 13.77 8.08
C GLU A 425 -19.34 14.30 6.87
N TYR A 426 -20.03 14.57 5.76
CA TYR A 426 -19.41 15.14 4.56
C TYR A 426 -18.88 16.55 4.84
N LYS A 427 -19.60 17.37 5.60
CA LYS A 427 -19.10 18.68 6.05
C LYS A 427 -17.76 18.56 6.76
N MET A 428 -17.67 17.70 7.77
CA MET A 428 -16.41 17.48 8.49
C MET A 428 -15.28 17.01 7.57
N LEU A 429 -15.56 16.07 6.67
CA LEU A 429 -14.56 15.50 5.77
C LEU A 429 -14.08 16.51 4.72
N MET A 430 -14.99 17.30 4.13
CA MET A 430 -14.64 18.33 3.14
C MET A 430 -13.84 19.47 3.77
N SER A 431 -14.09 19.83 5.03
CA SER A 431 -13.30 20.82 5.75
C SER A 431 -11.84 20.39 6.00
N LEU A 432 -11.45 19.14 5.69
CA LEU A 432 -10.05 18.70 5.76
C LEU A 432 -9.23 19.14 4.54
N PHE A 433 -9.88 19.53 3.43
CA PHE A 433 -9.20 19.88 2.18
C PHE A 433 -8.58 21.28 2.26
N ASP A 434 -7.37 21.42 1.74
CA ASP A 434 -6.66 22.69 1.61
C ASP A 434 -7.16 23.50 0.41
N ALA A 435 -7.57 22.81 -0.65
CA ALA A 435 -8.14 23.41 -1.84
C ALA A 435 -9.19 22.47 -2.44
N ILE A 436 -10.34 23.05 -2.82
CA ILE A 436 -11.42 22.30 -3.44
C ILE A 436 -11.72 22.91 -4.81
N SER A 437 -11.71 22.04 -5.82
CA SER A 437 -12.33 22.35 -7.10
C SER A 437 -13.27 21.25 -7.53
N VAL A 438 -14.29 21.65 -8.28
CA VAL A 438 -15.36 20.80 -8.77
C VAL A 438 -15.55 21.00 -10.26
N ARG A 439 -16.14 20.01 -10.93
CA ARG A 439 -16.34 20.06 -12.39
C ARG A 439 -17.60 20.80 -12.81
N GLU A 440 -18.64 20.77 -11.98
CA GLU A 440 -19.98 21.28 -12.30
C GLU A 440 -20.41 22.46 -11.40
N ASP A 441 -21.24 23.36 -11.94
CA ASP A 441 -21.77 24.52 -11.19
C ASP A 441 -22.63 24.09 -9.99
N SER A 442 -23.41 23.01 -10.13
CA SER A 442 -24.17 22.45 -9.01
C SER A 442 -23.26 21.92 -7.90
N GLY A 443 -22.06 21.43 -8.25
CA GLY A 443 -21.03 21.05 -7.29
C GLY A 443 -20.54 22.22 -6.43
N ILE A 444 -20.48 23.45 -6.97
CA ILE A 444 -20.15 24.65 -6.18
C ILE A 444 -21.21 24.87 -5.12
N LYS A 445 -22.50 24.84 -5.49
CA LYS A 445 -23.62 25.01 -4.56
C LYS A 445 -23.61 23.95 -3.46
N ILE A 446 -23.36 22.69 -3.82
CA ILE A 446 -23.22 21.60 -2.83
C ILE A 446 -22.06 21.90 -1.86
N CYS A 447 -20.91 22.37 -2.36
CA CYS A 447 -19.78 22.74 -1.48
C CYS A 447 -20.13 23.90 -0.53
N GLU A 448 -20.84 24.93 -1.03
CA GLU A 448 -21.31 26.06 -0.21
C GLU A 448 -22.26 25.60 0.90
N GLU A 449 -23.22 24.72 0.58
CA GLU A 449 -24.11 24.09 1.57
C GLU A 449 -23.34 23.27 2.62
N MET A 450 -22.21 22.69 2.23
CA MET A 450 -21.30 21.97 3.12
C MET A 450 -20.40 22.89 3.95
N GLY A 451 -20.43 24.21 3.69
CA GLY A 451 -19.64 25.22 4.40
C GLY A 451 -18.19 25.32 3.91
N VAL A 452 -17.91 24.90 2.68
CA VAL A 452 -16.57 24.98 2.08
C VAL A 452 -16.60 25.71 0.75
N ARG A 453 -15.52 26.42 0.43
CA ARG A 453 -15.37 27.12 -0.85
C ARG A 453 -14.84 26.16 -1.91
N ALA A 454 -15.46 26.15 -3.08
CA ALA A 454 -14.99 25.39 -4.23
C ALA A 454 -14.89 26.28 -5.47
N THR A 455 -13.96 25.96 -6.37
CA THR A 455 -13.84 26.64 -7.67
C THR A 455 -14.14 25.66 -8.81
N LYS A 456 -14.83 26.12 -9.85
CA LYS A 456 -15.06 25.29 -11.04
C LYS A 456 -13.80 25.18 -11.90
N MET A 457 -13.42 23.97 -12.25
CA MET A 457 -12.27 23.64 -13.11
C MET A 457 -12.67 22.72 -14.26
N CYS A 458 -11.85 22.67 -15.31
CA CYS A 458 -12.09 21.76 -16.43
C CYS A 458 -11.86 20.30 -16.01
N ASP A 459 -12.49 19.37 -16.74
CA ASP A 459 -12.14 17.95 -16.59
C ASP A 459 -10.66 17.72 -16.94
N PRO A 460 -9.94 16.83 -16.24
CA PRO A 460 -8.55 16.51 -16.55
C PRO A 460 -8.27 16.18 -18.00
N VAL A 461 -9.24 15.64 -18.76
CA VAL A 461 -9.01 15.35 -20.19
C VAL A 461 -8.64 16.60 -21.00
N PHE A 462 -9.07 17.78 -20.56
CA PHE A 462 -8.73 19.05 -21.20
C PHE A 462 -7.38 19.63 -20.74
N LEU A 463 -6.75 19.09 -19.70
CA LEU A 463 -5.39 19.51 -19.28
C LEU A 463 -4.31 19.10 -20.29
N LEU A 464 -4.52 17.98 -20.99
CA LEU A 464 -3.60 17.55 -22.04
C LEU A 464 -3.93 18.24 -23.37
N SER A 465 -2.89 18.50 -24.17
CA SER A 465 -3.05 19.06 -25.50
C SER A 465 -3.69 18.06 -26.46
N GLN A 466 -4.34 18.57 -27.52
CA GLN A 466 -4.86 17.73 -28.61
C GLN A 466 -3.77 16.85 -29.23
N GLN A 467 -2.53 17.34 -29.32
CA GLN A 467 -1.41 16.58 -29.85
C GLN A 467 -1.09 15.36 -28.99
N LYS A 468 -1.04 15.49 -27.65
CA LYS A 468 -0.80 14.35 -26.76
C LYS A 468 -1.86 13.27 -26.90
N TRP A 469 -3.13 13.67 -27.01
CA TRP A 469 -4.21 12.72 -27.28
C TRP A 469 -4.10 12.09 -28.66
N SER A 470 -3.64 12.86 -29.65
CA SER A 470 -3.41 12.38 -31.01
C SER A 470 -2.30 11.34 -31.06
N ASP A 471 -1.21 11.53 -30.31
CA ASP A 471 -0.09 10.59 -30.21
C ASP A 471 -0.53 9.28 -29.57
N LEU A 472 -1.27 9.35 -28.45
CA LEU A 472 -1.82 8.15 -27.79
C LEU A 472 -2.81 7.41 -28.68
N ALA A 473 -3.63 8.14 -29.44
CA ALA A 473 -4.58 7.56 -30.38
C ALA A 473 -3.86 6.75 -31.47
N GLU A 474 -2.71 7.20 -32.00
CA GLU A 474 -1.97 6.46 -33.04
C GLU A 474 -1.52 5.07 -32.58
N GLU A 475 -1.31 4.86 -31.27
CA GLU A 475 -0.98 3.54 -30.72
C GLU A 475 -2.13 2.52 -30.86
N GLY A 476 -3.35 2.99 -31.08
CA GLY A 476 -4.56 2.19 -31.26
C GLY A 476 -4.92 1.92 -32.72
N LYS A 477 -4.08 2.31 -33.68
CA LYS A 477 -4.33 2.10 -35.09
C LYS A 477 -4.28 0.61 -35.43
N VAL A 478 -5.38 0.09 -35.96
CA VAL A 478 -5.48 -1.28 -36.49
C VAL A 478 -5.92 -1.28 -37.96
N GLU A 479 -5.67 -2.35 -38.70
CA GLU A 479 -6.09 -2.43 -40.10
C GLU A 479 -7.63 -2.33 -40.21
N GLY A 480 -8.13 -1.48 -41.10
CA GLY A 480 -9.57 -1.29 -41.32
C GLY A 480 -10.33 -0.54 -40.20
N CYS A 481 -9.66 0.25 -39.35
CA CYS A 481 -10.31 1.05 -38.30
C CYS A 481 -10.69 2.49 -38.68
N GLU A 482 -10.72 2.79 -39.97
CA GLU A 482 -11.22 4.07 -40.49
C GLU A 482 -12.72 3.93 -40.78
N ASP A 483 -13.55 4.35 -39.83
CA ASP A 483 -15.00 4.35 -39.97
C ASP A 483 -15.54 5.75 -40.26
N ASP A 484 -16.51 5.84 -41.16
CA ASP A 484 -17.14 7.11 -41.48
C ASP A 484 -17.96 7.65 -40.29
N VAL A 485 -18.80 6.81 -39.69
CA VAL A 485 -19.59 7.15 -38.50
C VAL A 485 -19.18 6.26 -37.34
N VAL A 486 -18.91 6.87 -36.21
CA VAL A 486 -18.55 6.17 -34.98
C VAL A 486 -19.53 6.55 -33.88
N PHE A 487 -19.95 5.60 -33.06
CA PHE A 487 -20.74 5.91 -31.88
C PHE A 487 -20.24 5.19 -30.63
N TYR A 488 -20.45 5.86 -29.49
CA TYR A 488 -20.13 5.34 -28.17
C TYR A 488 -21.25 5.73 -27.21
N THR A 489 -21.90 4.74 -26.62
CA THR A 489 -22.95 4.92 -25.62
C THR A 489 -22.56 4.31 -24.29
N ILE A 490 -22.90 4.97 -23.18
CA ILE A 490 -22.84 4.38 -21.83
C ILE A 490 -24.18 3.73 -21.44
N ASN A 491 -25.24 3.94 -22.22
CA ASN A 491 -26.51 3.25 -22.11
C ASN A 491 -26.67 2.27 -23.28
N GLU A 492 -26.44 0.98 -23.03
CA GLU A 492 -26.55 -0.08 -24.04
C GLU A 492 -27.97 -0.17 -24.64
N GLU A 493 -29.01 0.27 -23.92
CA GLU A 493 -30.39 0.30 -24.42
C GLU A 493 -30.59 1.29 -25.58
N LEU A 494 -29.69 2.25 -25.76
CA LEU A 494 -29.76 3.23 -26.86
C LEU A 494 -29.14 2.74 -28.16
N GLU A 495 -28.49 1.58 -28.19
CA GLU A 495 -27.77 1.12 -29.39
C GLU A 495 -28.70 1.03 -30.62
N GLU A 496 -29.87 0.43 -30.47
CA GLU A 496 -30.83 0.31 -31.58
C GLU A 496 -31.33 1.67 -32.06
N ASP A 497 -31.59 2.60 -31.15
CA ASP A 497 -32.11 3.92 -31.51
C ASP A 497 -31.04 4.79 -32.16
N ILE A 498 -29.78 4.68 -31.73
CA ILE A 498 -28.63 5.29 -32.40
C ILE A 498 -28.50 4.75 -33.83
N LEU A 499 -28.61 3.43 -34.01
CA LEU A 499 -28.52 2.81 -35.34
C LEU A 499 -29.69 3.23 -36.25
N LYS A 500 -30.92 3.29 -35.72
CA LYS A 500 -32.09 3.82 -36.46
C LYS A 500 -31.86 5.27 -36.86
N PHE A 501 -31.36 6.10 -35.95
CA PHE A 501 -31.04 7.50 -36.20
C PHE A 501 -29.98 7.66 -37.30
N ILE A 502 -28.87 6.91 -37.23
CA ILE A 502 -27.81 6.94 -38.25
C ILE A 502 -28.35 6.47 -39.61
N ASN A 503 -29.12 5.38 -39.64
CA ASN A 503 -29.71 4.84 -40.88
C ASN A 503 -30.73 5.80 -41.50
N GLY A 504 -31.59 6.42 -40.69
CA GLY A 504 -32.57 7.41 -41.14
C GLY A 504 -31.93 8.68 -41.71
N ASN A 505 -30.66 8.95 -41.39
CA ASN A 505 -29.91 10.11 -41.86
C ASN A 505 -28.78 9.75 -42.85
N LYS A 506 -28.85 8.57 -43.47
CA LYS A 506 -27.80 8.07 -44.38
C LYS A 506 -27.52 9.00 -45.56
N ASP A 507 -28.57 9.62 -46.14
CA ASP A 507 -28.44 10.53 -47.28
C ASP A 507 -27.67 11.82 -46.93
N VAL A 508 -27.77 12.24 -45.67
CA VAL A 508 -27.13 13.44 -45.13
C VAL A 508 -25.69 13.13 -44.69
N LEU A 509 -25.50 12.03 -43.96
CA LEU A 509 -24.19 11.62 -43.43
C LEU A 509 -23.25 11.03 -44.49
N LYS A 510 -23.80 10.48 -45.59
CA LYS A 510 -23.05 9.91 -46.72
C LYS A 510 -21.92 8.95 -46.30
N TYR A 511 -22.24 8.03 -45.39
CA TYR A 511 -21.29 7.09 -44.81
C TYR A 511 -21.26 5.74 -45.54
N LYS A 512 -20.11 5.07 -45.51
CA LYS A 512 -19.85 3.71 -46.01
C LYS A 512 -19.72 2.69 -44.88
N SER A 513 -19.31 3.13 -43.69
CA SER A 513 -19.08 2.29 -42.51
C SER A 513 -19.61 2.95 -41.24
N VAL A 514 -20.11 2.12 -40.31
CA VAL A 514 -20.56 2.53 -38.97
C VAL A 514 -19.91 1.60 -37.94
N LYS A 515 -19.38 2.17 -36.86
CA LYS A 515 -18.79 1.39 -35.77
C LYS A 515 -19.38 1.77 -34.41
N ASN A 516 -19.87 0.76 -33.71
CA ASN A 516 -20.14 0.82 -32.28
C ASN A 516 -18.85 0.56 -31.48
N ILE A 517 -18.45 1.50 -30.63
CA ILE A 517 -17.40 1.30 -29.64
C ILE A 517 -18.02 0.73 -28.37
N THR A 518 -17.49 -0.40 -27.93
CA THR A 518 -17.91 -1.06 -26.69
C THR A 518 -16.71 -1.29 -25.78
N TRP A 519 -16.93 -1.87 -24.61
CA TRP A 519 -15.86 -2.27 -23.68
C TRP A 519 -14.86 -3.30 -24.26
N LYS A 520 -15.14 -3.86 -25.44
CA LYS A 520 -14.25 -4.76 -26.20
C LYS A 520 -13.21 -4.02 -27.07
N THR A 521 -13.18 -2.70 -27.02
CA THR A 521 -12.23 -1.84 -27.75
C THR A 521 -11.19 -1.32 -26.77
N SER A 522 -9.91 -1.27 -27.17
CA SER A 522 -8.87 -0.68 -26.32
C SER A 522 -9.08 0.83 -26.18
N VAL A 523 -8.51 1.43 -25.14
CA VAL A 523 -8.59 2.89 -24.93
C VAL A 523 -7.94 3.62 -26.10
N GLU A 524 -6.78 3.15 -26.55
CA GLU A 524 -6.06 3.74 -27.68
C GLU A 524 -6.87 3.63 -28.99
N GLU A 525 -7.49 2.48 -29.26
CA GLU A 525 -8.32 2.28 -30.46
C GLU A 525 -9.60 3.13 -30.40
N TRP A 526 -10.21 3.26 -29.22
CA TRP A 526 -11.34 4.17 -29.01
C TRP A 526 -10.98 5.59 -29.42
N LEU A 527 -9.86 6.12 -28.91
CA LEU A 527 -9.38 7.45 -29.26
C LEU A 527 -9.07 7.56 -30.76
N PHE A 528 -8.44 6.55 -31.35
CA PHE A 528 -8.14 6.51 -32.78
C PHE A 528 -9.40 6.63 -33.64
N ARG A 529 -10.43 5.84 -33.33
CA ARG A 529 -11.69 5.82 -34.11
C ARG A 529 -12.43 7.15 -33.98
N VAL A 530 -12.49 7.74 -32.78
CA VAL A 530 -13.09 9.08 -32.60
C VAL A 530 -12.28 10.15 -33.35
N LYS A 531 -10.95 10.11 -33.28
CA LYS A 531 -10.05 11.04 -33.99
C LYS A 531 -10.14 10.93 -35.52
N ASN A 532 -10.50 9.78 -36.08
CA ASN A 532 -10.49 9.57 -37.53
C ASN A 532 -11.89 9.49 -38.16
N CYS A 533 -12.97 9.46 -37.38
CA CYS A 533 -14.32 9.45 -37.94
C CYS A 533 -14.71 10.79 -38.59
N LYS A 534 -15.68 10.73 -39.50
CA LYS A 534 -16.32 11.91 -40.11
C LYS A 534 -17.42 12.48 -39.23
N PHE A 535 -18.15 11.61 -38.53
CA PHE A 535 -19.23 12.03 -37.62
C PHE A 535 -19.30 11.12 -36.39
N PHE A 536 -19.52 11.71 -35.22
CA PHE A 536 -19.58 10.99 -33.95
C PHE A 536 -20.94 11.12 -33.26
N VAL A 537 -21.46 10.01 -32.72
CA VAL A 537 -22.72 9.98 -31.94
C VAL A 537 -22.44 9.46 -30.53
N THR A 538 -22.96 10.14 -29.51
CA THR A 538 -22.74 9.69 -28.13
C THR A 538 -23.85 10.14 -27.19
N ASP A 539 -23.97 9.50 -26.03
CA ASP A 539 -24.72 9.99 -24.85
C ASP A 539 -23.78 10.34 -23.68
N SER A 540 -22.47 10.15 -23.90
CA SER A 540 -21.43 10.17 -22.87
C SER A 540 -20.75 11.53 -22.76
N PHE A 541 -20.53 11.97 -21.51
CA PHE A 541 -19.77 13.19 -21.22
C PHE A 541 -18.36 13.12 -21.80
N HIS A 542 -17.61 12.03 -21.56
CA HIS A 542 -16.24 11.89 -22.06
C HIS A 542 -16.19 11.62 -23.57
N GLY A 543 -17.18 10.93 -24.13
CA GLY A 543 -17.35 10.83 -25.58
C GLY A 543 -17.46 12.23 -26.20
N SER A 544 -18.30 13.09 -25.62
CA SER A 544 -18.45 14.49 -26.07
C SER A 544 -17.16 15.29 -25.89
N CYS A 545 -16.44 15.10 -24.77
CA CYS A 545 -15.15 15.77 -24.55
C CYS A 545 -14.13 15.40 -25.64
N PHE A 546 -14.02 14.14 -26.03
CA PHE A 546 -13.08 13.73 -27.07
C PHE A 546 -13.52 14.14 -28.49
N ALA A 547 -14.82 14.21 -28.77
CA ALA A 547 -15.31 14.83 -30.00
C ALA A 547 -14.92 16.32 -30.07
N ILE A 548 -15.02 17.04 -28.95
CA ILE A 548 -14.59 18.44 -28.84
C ILE A 548 -13.07 18.54 -29.01
N ILE A 549 -12.28 17.74 -28.29
CA ILE A 549 -10.81 17.74 -28.34
C ILE A 549 -10.31 17.46 -29.76
N PHE A 550 -10.91 16.54 -30.50
CA PHE A 550 -10.50 16.20 -31.87
C PHE A 550 -11.22 17.01 -32.97
N ASN A 551 -11.94 18.08 -32.59
CA ASN A 551 -12.69 18.95 -33.50
C ASN A 551 -13.66 18.19 -34.43
N LYS A 552 -14.37 17.19 -33.88
CA LYS A 552 -15.24 16.30 -34.65
C LYS A 552 -16.68 16.78 -34.71
N PRO A 553 -17.28 16.86 -35.91
CA PRO A 553 -18.72 16.95 -36.04
C PRO A 553 -19.38 15.83 -35.24
N PHE A 554 -20.27 16.19 -34.32
CA PHE A 554 -20.91 15.22 -33.44
C PHE A 554 -22.32 15.62 -33.04
N VAL A 555 -23.03 14.66 -32.47
CA VAL A 555 -24.28 14.88 -31.72
C VAL A 555 -24.24 14.11 -30.40
N CYS A 556 -24.66 14.77 -29.34
CA CYS A 556 -24.86 14.18 -28.03
C CYS A 556 -26.37 14.06 -27.76
N VAL A 557 -26.89 12.84 -27.66
CA VAL A 557 -28.30 12.60 -27.32
C VAL A 557 -28.36 11.87 -26.00
N ASN A 558 -28.89 12.53 -24.96
CA ASN A 558 -28.98 11.93 -23.63
C ASN A 558 -30.42 12.00 -23.11
N THR A 559 -31.06 10.84 -23.01
CA THR A 559 -32.45 10.67 -22.58
C THR A 559 -32.62 10.71 -21.05
N ASN A 560 -31.51 10.71 -20.28
CA ASN A 560 -31.52 10.77 -18.82
C ASN A 560 -31.27 12.19 -18.30
N THR A 561 -32.37 12.94 -18.17
CA THR A 561 -32.39 14.35 -17.78
C THR A 561 -31.85 14.66 -16.37
N ARG A 562 -31.70 13.66 -15.49
CA ARG A 562 -31.13 13.85 -14.14
C ARG A 562 -29.60 13.90 -14.10
N THR A 563 -28.94 13.48 -15.18
CA THR A 563 -27.47 13.42 -15.29
C THR A 563 -26.89 14.40 -16.34
N SER A 564 -27.75 15.21 -16.96
CA SER A 564 -27.42 16.05 -18.11
C SER A 564 -26.82 17.42 -17.78
N THR A 565 -26.94 17.90 -16.55
CA THR A 565 -26.56 19.27 -16.16
C THR A 565 -25.07 19.56 -16.38
N ARG A 566 -24.20 18.56 -16.17
CA ARG A 566 -22.76 18.69 -16.44
C ARG A 566 -22.41 18.86 -17.93
N MET A 567 -23.11 18.17 -18.82
CA MET A 567 -22.89 18.28 -20.27
C MET A 567 -23.45 19.60 -20.79
N LEU A 568 -24.67 19.95 -20.37
CA LEU A 568 -25.32 21.20 -20.73
C LEU A 568 -24.50 22.42 -20.33
N SER A 569 -23.95 22.42 -19.10
CA SER A 569 -23.07 23.49 -18.62
C SER A 569 -21.82 23.63 -19.50
N LEU A 570 -21.16 22.52 -19.85
CA LEU A 570 -19.99 22.55 -20.74
C LEU A 570 -20.34 23.08 -22.14
N PHE A 571 -21.44 22.59 -22.72
CA PHE A 571 -21.82 22.96 -24.09
C PHE A 571 -22.28 24.41 -24.18
N ASP A 572 -22.91 24.93 -23.12
CA ASP A 572 -23.26 26.34 -23.02
C ASP A 572 -22.03 27.23 -23.01
N MET A 573 -21.06 26.91 -22.14
CA MET A 573 -19.81 27.66 -22.02
C MET A 573 -19.03 27.70 -23.35
N LEU A 574 -19.04 26.59 -24.09
CA LEU A 574 -18.37 26.48 -25.39
C LEU A 574 -19.19 27.05 -26.56
N GLY A 575 -20.43 27.48 -26.33
CA GLY A 575 -21.32 27.99 -27.39
C GLY A 575 -21.79 26.91 -28.37
N ILE A 576 -21.79 25.64 -27.97
CA ILE A 576 -22.14 24.48 -28.80
C ILE A 576 -23.40 23.75 -28.29
N LYS A 577 -24.29 24.46 -27.58
CA LYS A 577 -25.59 23.93 -27.09
C LYS A 577 -26.37 23.15 -28.15
N GLY A 578 -26.30 23.57 -29.43
CA GLY A 578 -26.96 22.88 -30.54
C GLY A 578 -26.41 21.49 -30.88
N ARG A 579 -25.40 21.00 -30.15
CA ARG A 579 -24.89 19.62 -30.24
C ARG A 579 -25.57 18.68 -29.23
N TYR A 580 -26.31 19.19 -28.24
CA TYR A 580 -26.99 18.40 -27.21
C TYR A 580 -28.49 18.31 -27.48
N PHE A 581 -29.04 17.11 -27.38
CA PHE A 581 -30.48 16.84 -27.50
C PHE A 581 -30.95 15.85 -26.43
N SER A 582 -32.22 15.95 -26.06
CA SER A 582 -32.85 15.04 -25.08
C SER A 582 -33.51 13.83 -25.73
N ALA A 583 -33.77 13.89 -27.03
CA ALA A 583 -34.30 12.79 -27.84
C ALA A 583 -33.72 12.83 -29.26
N PHE A 584 -33.67 11.68 -29.94
CA PHE A 584 -33.18 11.59 -31.32
C PHE A 584 -34.11 12.31 -32.31
N ASP A 585 -35.42 12.32 -32.05
CA ASP A 585 -36.42 12.97 -32.90
C ASP A 585 -36.27 14.50 -32.97
N ASP A 586 -35.62 15.10 -31.97
CA ASP A 586 -35.35 16.54 -31.92
C ASP A 586 -34.19 16.95 -32.83
N VAL A 587 -33.43 15.98 -33.36
CA VAL A 587 -32.19 16.25 -34.10
C VAL A 587 -32.48 16.49 -35.58
N ASN A 588 -32.40 17.75 -36.00
CA ASN A 588 -32.39 18.09 -37.43
C ASN A 588 -30.94 18.03 -37.98
N MET A 589 -30.60 16.93 -38.65
CA MET A 589 -29.24 16.68 -39.17
C MET A 589 -28.78 17.67 -40.25
N HIS A 590 -29.69 18.15 -41.09
CA HIS A 590 -29.36 19.16 -42.10
C HIS A 590 -28.88 20.45 -41.43
N ASN A 591 -29.62 20.92 -40.42
CA ASN A 591 -29.25 22.12 -39.67
C ASN A 591 -27.97 21.92 -38.85
N LEU A 592 -27.77 20.72 -38.28
CA LEU A 592 -26.62 20.39 -37.43
C LEU A 592 -25.30 20.33 -38.22
N LEU A 593 -25.33 19.88 -39.48
CA LEU A 593 -24.16 19.88 -40.37
C LEU A 593 -23.98 21.21 -41.10
N ALA A 594 -25.06 21.93 -41.44
CA ALA A 594 -24.97 23.24 -42.09
C ALA A 594 -24.38 24.33 -41.17
N LYS A 595 -24.60 24.22 -39.86
CA LYS A 595 -23.94 25.06 -38.85
C LYS A 595 -22.62 24.42 -38.45
N GLU A 596 -21.55 24.74 -39.20
CA GLU A 596 -20.20 24.35 -38.78
C GLU A 596 -19.91 24.90 -37.38
N THR A 597 -19.36 24.04 -36.51
CA THR A 597 -18.90 24.50 -35.21
C THR A 597 -17.61 25.28 -35.41
N ASP A 598 -17.60 26.53 -34.95
CA ASP A 598 -16.40 27.36 -34.89
C ASP A 598 -15.44 26.80 -33.83
N TYR A 599 -14.65 25.80 -34.24
CA TYR A 599 -13.66 25.18 -33.38
C TYR A 599 -12.50 26.12 -33.03
N GLN A 600 -12.29 27.22 -33.76
CA GLN A 600 -11.29 28.22 -33.37
C GLN A 600 -11.75 28.90 -32.07
N LYS A 601 -13.01 29.33 -32.01
CA LYS A 601 -13.59 29.91 -30.79
C LYS A 601 -13.66 28.89 -29.64
N VAL A 602 -14.07 27.66 -29.92
CA VAL A 602 -14.12 26.57 -28.92
C VAL A 602 -12.72 26.30 -28.34
N ASN A 603 -11.72 26.11 -29.20
CA ASN A 603 -10.35 25.81 -28.75
C ASN A 603 -9.71 26.97 -27.99
N LYS A 604 -9.98 28.22 -28.38
CA LYS A 604 -9.55 29.39 -27.61
C LYS A 604 -10.12 29.38 -26.19
N PHE A 605 -11.42 29.09 -26.05
CA PHE A 605 -12.04 29.01 -24.73
C PHE A 605 -11.51 27.84 -23.90
N LEU A 606 -11.25 26.69 -24.54
CA LEU A 606 -10.63 25.54 -23.86
C LEU A 606 -9.21 25.87 -23.37
N GLU A 607 -8.44 26.65 -24.12
CA GLU A 607 -7.11 27.11 -23.69
C GLU A 607 -7.20 28.00 -22.44
N GLU A 608 -8.16 28.93 -22.41
CA GLU A 608 -8.41 29.79 -21.25
C GLU A 608 -8.84 28.97 -20.02
N MET A 609 -9.74 28.00 -20.21
CA MET A 609 -10.13 27.06 -19.15
C MET A 609 -8.97 26.19 -18.66
N ARG A 610 -8.15 25.69 -19.58
CA ARG A 610 -6.97 24.88 -19.27
C ARG A 610 -6.04 25.70 -18.39
N LYS A 611 -5.60 26.87 -18.85
CA LYS A 611 -4.69 27.75 -18.11
C LYS A 611 -5.19 28.05 -16.70
N LYS A 612 -6.46 28.40 -16.54
CA LYS A 612 -7.07 28.62 -15.21
C LYS A 612 -6.99 27.38 -14.31
N SER A 613 -7.18 26.20 -14.90
CA SER A 613 -7.15 24.94 -14.16
C SER A 613 -5.73 24.49 -13.80
N GLU A 614 -4.76 24.76 -14.67
CA GLU A 614 -3.33 24.61 -14.40
C GLU A 614 -2.88 25.52 -13.26
N GLU A 615 -3.22 26.82 -13.33
CA GLU A 615 -2.93 27.81 -12.29
C GLU A 615 -3.50 27.39 -10.93
N PHE A 616 -4.76 26.94 -10.88
CA PHE A 616 -5.36 26.44 -9.65
C PHE A 616 -4.61 25.23 -9.10
N LEU A 617 -4.32 24.24 -9.95
CA LEU A 617 -3.73 22.97 -9.52
C LEU A 617 -2.31 23.18 -8.98
N ILE A 618 -1.48 23.94 -9.67
CA ILE A 618 -0.13 24.29 -9.23
C ILE A 618 -0.18 25.11 -7.93
N ALA A 619 -0.99 26.16 -7.88
CA ALA A 619 -1.13 26.98 -6.68
C ALA A 619 -1.61 26.17 -5.47
N ALA A 620 -2.56 25.26 -5.66
CA ALA A 620 -3.06 24.38 -4.60
C ALA A 620 -1.98 23.43 -4.05
N ILE A 621 -1.10 22.91 -4.93
CA ILE A 621 0.01 22.03 -4.54
C ILE A 621 1.10 22.80 -3.80
N GLU A 622 1.46 23.98 -4.29
CA GLU A 622 2.61 24.75 -3.81
C GLU A 622 2.32 25.61 -2.57
N SER A 623 1.04 25.92 -2.31
CA SER A 623 0.66 26.71 -1.13
C SER A 623 1.05 26.04 0.19
N PRO A 624 1.43 26.78 1.25
CA PRO A 624 1.70 26.20 2.57
C PRO A 624 0.43 25.60 3.22
N ILE A 625 0.61 24.78 4.27
CA ILE A 625 -0.51 24.24 5.06
C ILE A 625 -0.56 25.03 6.37
N ASP A 626 -1.52 25.94 6.49
CA ASP A 626 -1.58 26.88 7.63
C ASP A 626 -2.63 26.48 8.69
N ASN A 627 -3.39 25.41 8.46
CA ASN A 627 -4.56 25.00 9.27
C ASN A 627 -4.39 23.63 9.95
N ILE A 628 -3.15 23.20 10.24
CA ILE A 628 -2.85 21.87 10.80
C ILE A 628 -3.63 21.58 12.09
N GLU A 629 -3.70 22.54 13.01
CA GLU A 629 -4.41 22.36 14.29
C GLU A 629 -5.93 22.25 14.11
N GLU A 630 -6.50 22.99 13.16
CA GLU A 630 -7.90 22.87 12.79
C GLU A 630 -8.21 21.48 12.21
N LYS A 631 -7.35 20.99 11.28
CA LYS A 631 -7.45 19.63 10.75
C LYS A 631 -7.38 18.57 11.84
N LYS A 632 -6.48 18.71 12.82
CA LYS A 632 -6.40 17.81 13.98
C LYS A 632 -7.69 17.81 14.79
N ALA A 633 -8.28 18.98 15.05
CA ALA A 633 -9.55 19.10 15.76
C ALA A 633 -10.72 18.48 14.99
N ILE A 634 -10.80 18.71 13.67
CA ILE A 634 -11.81 18.09 12.79
C ILE A 634 -11.65 16.56 12.80
N LYS A 635 -10.43 16.04 12.59
CA LYS A 635 -10.17 14.60 12.62
C LYS A 635 -10.54 13.95 13.95
N LYS A 636 -10.24 14.61 15.06
CA LYS A 636 -10.63 14.13 16.40
C LYS A 636 -12.15 13.99 16.50
N ARG A 637 -12.90 15.01 16.09
CA ARG A 637 -14.38 14.97 16.06
C ARG A 637 -14.91 13.88 15.12
N TYR A 638 -14.33 13.76 13.93
CA TYR A 638 -14.69 12.73 12.95
C TYR A 638 -14.47 11.31 13.51
N ASN A 639 -13.31 11.04 14.10
CA ASN A 639 -12.99 9.74 14.68
C ASN A 639 -13.94 9.39 15.84
N GLU A 640 -14.31 10.37 16.68
CA GLU A 640 -15.31 10.17 17.73
C GLU A 640 -16.68 9.82 17.12
N TYR A 641 -17.13 10.58 16.13
CA TYR A 641 -18.39 10.32 15.42
C TYR A 641 -18.43 8.92 14.80
N VAL A 642 -17.37 8.51 14.08
CA VAL A 642 -17.24 7.18 13.48
C VAL A 642 -17.30 6.09 14.56
N TYR A 643 -16.62 6.29 15.68
CA TYR A 643 -16.64 5.35 16.80
C TYR A 643 -18.03 5.21 17.43
N GLN A 644 -18.70 6.33 17.72
CA GLN A 644 -20.05 6.33 18.29
C GLN A 644 -21.07 5.67 17.34
N ASN A 645 -20.98 5.95 16.05
CA ASN A 645 -21.79 5.28 15.04
C ASN A 645 -21.49 3.78 14.95
N ALA A 646 -20.22 3.39 15.06
CA ALA A 646 -19.82 2.00 15.06
C ALA A 646 -20.40 1.25 16.28
N LEU A 647 -20.36 1.86 17.47
CA LEU A 647 -20.97 1.35 18.69
C LEU A 647 -22.49 1.17 18.53
N LYS A 648 -23.19 2.24 18.10
CA LYS A 648 -24.65 2.24 17.93
C LYS A 648 -25.13 1.16 16.95
N ASN A 649 -24.36 0.90 15.89
CA ASN A 649 -24.73 -0.06 14.85
C ASN A 649 -24.12 -1.47 15.02
N LYS A 650 -23.31 -1.71 16.06
CA LYS A 650 -22.58 -2.97 16.27
C LYS A 650 -23.46 -4.21 16.13
N ASN A 651 -24.57 -4.24 16.85
CA ASN A 651 -25.51 -5.38 16.86
C ASN A 651 -26.24 -5.50 15.51
N LYS A 652 -26.72 -4.38 14.95
CA LYS A 652 -27.43 -4.35 13.66
C LYS A 652 -26.57 -4.91 12.52
N ILE A 653 -25.30 -4.51 12.46
CA ILE A 653 -24.34 -4.99 11.45
C ILE A 653 -24.06 -6.48 11.65
N TYR A 654 -23.83 -6.91 12.89
CA TYR A 654 -23.61 -8.32 13.21
C TYR A 654 -24.80 -9.21 12.82
N PHE A 655 -26.03 -8.81 13.18
CA PHE A 655 -27.24 -9.56 12.84
C PHE A 655 -27.51 -9.59 11.34
N ARG A 656 -27.27 -8.50 10.59
CA ARG A 656 -27.37 -8.53 9.13
C ARG A 656 -26.34 -9.46 8.49
N TYR A 657 -25.09 -9.44 8.96
CA TYR A 657 -24.08 -10.40 8.53
C TYR A 657 -24.52 -11.85 8.80
N LEU A 658 -25.03 -12.13 9.99
CA LEU A 658 -25.52 -13.47 10.36
C LEU A 658 -26.72 -13.90 9.50
N LYS A 659 -27.68 -13.00 9.27
CA LYS A 659 -28.84 -13.22 8.39
C LYS A 659 -28.42 -13.65 6.99
N TYR A 660 -27.54 -12.89 6.33
CA TYR A 660 -27.09 -13.25 4.98
C TYR A 660 -26.11 -14.43 4.97
N LYS A 661 -25.37 -14.68 6.06
CA LYS A 661 -24.60 -15.91 6.23
C LYS A 661 -25.50 -17.14 6.20
N LEU A 662 -26.64 -17.10 6.90
CA LEU A 662 -27.66 -18.16 6.89
C LEU A 662 -28.35 -18.24 5.52
N LEU A 663 -28.91 -17.13 5.02
CA LEU A 663 -29.65 -17.11 3.74
C LEU A 663 -28.80 -17.52 2.54
N SER A 664 -27.46 -17.38 2.57
CA SER A 664 -26.59 -17.87 1.50
C SER A 664 -26.49 -19.41 1.40
N ARG A 665 -26.99 -20.14 2.41
CA ARG A 665 -26.93 -21.61 2.50
C ARG A 665 -28.16 -22.34 1.95
N PHE A 666 -29.32 -21.70 1.89
CA PHE A 666 -30.62 -22.38 1.69
C PHE A 666 -31.28 -22.28 0.29
N PRO A 667 -31.11 -21.22 -0.52
CA PRO A 667 -31.73 -21.15 -1.84
C PRO A 667 -30.80 -21.67 -2.96
N PHE A 668 -31.42 -22.13 -4.06
CA PHE A 668 -30.77 -22.49 -5.33
C PHE A 668 -30.93 -21.38 -6.39
N GLY A 669 -30.11 -21.40 -7.44
CA GLY A 669 -30.20 -20.47 -8.58
C GLY A 669 -29.87 -18.98 -8.26
N LYS A 670 -30.46 -18.05 -9.03
CA LYS A 670 -30.17 -16.59 -8.97
C LYS A 670 -30.29 -15.97 -7.57
N LYS A 671 -31.22 -16.46 -6.72
CA LYS A 671 -31.38 -15.99 -5.33
C LYS A 671 -30.16 -16.33 -4.44
N ARG A 672 -29.48 -17.45 -4.68
CA ARG A 672 -28.28 -17.85 -3.94
C ARG A 672 -27.12 -16.90 -4.18
N ASN A 673 -26.90 -16.51 -5.44
CA ASN A 673 -25.82 -15.60 -5.82
C ASN A 673 -26.04 -14.21 -5.20
N LYS A 674 -27.28 -13.69 -5.25
CA LYS A 674 -27.67 -12.45 -4.56
C LYS A 674 -27.36 -12.50 -3.05
N TYR A 675 -27.68 -13.60 -2.37
CA TYR A 675 -27.37 -13.72 -0.93
C TYR A 675 -25.89 -13.96 -0.62
N LYS A 676 -25.13 -14.63 -1.51
CA LYS A 676 -23.67 -14.72 -1.40
C LYS A 676 -23.02 -13.34 -1.51
N GLN A 677 -23.47 -12.50 -2.46
CA GLN A 677 -22.98 -11.13 -2.61
C GLN A 677 -23.30 -10.30 -1.37
N LYS A 678 -24.57 -10.31 -0.90
CA LYS A 678 -24.96 -9.64 0.35
C LYS A 678 -24.16 -10.14 1.56
N ARG A 679 -23.88 -11.45 1.66
CA ARG A 679 -23.01 -11.99 2.73
C ARG A 679 -21.59 -11.43 2.64
N LYS A 680 -21.00 -11.35 1.44
CA LYS A 680 -19.67 -10.76 1.23
C LYS A 680 -19.66 -9.29 1.68
N GLU A 681 -20.64 -8.50 1.23
CA GLU A 681 -20.82 -7.09 1.64
C GLU A 681 -20.90 -6.96 3.18
N TRP A 682 -21.84 -7.64 3.83
CA TRP A 682 -22.03 -7.54 5.28
C TRP A 682 -20.85 -8.08 6.09
N ARG A 683 -20.05 -8.99 5.54
CA ARG A 683 -18.79 -9.44 6.17
C ARG A 683 -17.75 -8.31 6.21
N ILE A 684 -17.67 -7.49 5.17
CA ILE A 684 -16.75 -6.34 5.10
C ILE A 684 -17.16 -5.31 6.15
N TYR A 685 -18.43 -4.89 6.17
CA TYR A 685 -18.96 -3.97 7.17
C TYR A 685 -18.73 -4.46 8.61
N TYR A 686 -18.96 -5.74 8.87
CA TYR A 686 -18.73 -6.32 10.19
C TYR A 686 -17.25 -6.28 10.60
N LYS A 687 -16.33 -6.59 9.67
CA LYS A 687 -14.88 -6.50 9.94
C LYS A 687 -14.44 -5.07 10.20
N GLN A 688 -14.87 -4.11 9.38
CA GLN A 688 -14.56 -2.68 9.55
C GLN A 688 -15.07 -2.16 10.89
N ASN A 689 -16.34 -2.43 11.22
CA ASN A 689 -16.93 -2.04 12.49
C ASN A 689 -16.17 -2.64 13.69
N LYS A 690 -15.75 -3.91 13.61
CA LYS A 690 -14.94 -4.55 14.65
C LYS A 690 -13.54 -3.92 14.80
N LEU A 691 -12.93 -3.44 13.72
CA LEU A 691 -11.64 -2.74 13.75
C LEU A 691 -11.77 -1.37 14.42
N ILE A 692 -12.78 -0.58 14.04
CA ILE A 692 -13.09 0.73 14.66
C ILE A 692 -13.32 0.57 16.17
N LEU A 693 -14.06 -0.45 16.59
CA LEU A 693 -14.33 -0.68 18.01
C LEU A 693 -13.08 -1.13 18.79
N LYS A 694 -12.09 -1.74 18.12
CA LYS A 694 -10.83 -2.17 18.74
C LYS A 694 -9.82 -1.03 18.90
N SER A 695 -9.88 0.01 18.07
CA SER A 695 -8.88 1.09 18.09
C SER A 695 -8.97 1.99 19.32
N LYS A 696 -10.10 1.99 20.05
CA LYS A 696 -10.30 2.77 21.30
C LYS A 696 -10.14 1.94 22.59
N GLY A 697 -9.89 0.63 22.47
CA GLY A 697 -9.64 -0.28 23.59
C GLY A 697 -8.14 -0.50 23.88
N LYS A 698 -7.28 0.37 23.36
CA LYS A 698 -5.83 0.38 23.56
C LYS A 698 -5.40 1.74 24.10
#